data_AF-A0A2V9GG50-F1
#
_entry.id   AF-A0A2V9GG50-F1
#
_cell.length_a   1.000
_cell.length_b   1.000
_cell.length_c   1.000
_cell.angle_alpha   90.00
_cell.angle_beta   90.00
_cell.angle_gamma   90.00
#
_symmetry.space_group_name_H-M   'P 1'
#
loop_
_entity.id
_entity.type
_entity.pdbx_description
1 polymer ?
#
loop_
_entity_poly.entity_id
_entity_poly.type
_entity_poly.pdbx_seq_one_letter_code
_entity_poly.pdbx_strand_id
1 'polypeptide(L)'
;MPTLASEPGRSPGDSSRFDTPKAVHRAVNCARVSISTWRNSIMAIEWKGSSLARKVFLRLFLLVMFLTAFGGAALAQSSAALGGTVTDATGAVVPNAQVMVTNQATGVASATQTDTTGAYLFPALPIGIYRIEVSASSFQTAVISNLKLDVATALTRNIQLTVGPATDKVVILAEAALVDTTTTSMGQVINDKTVQEIPLNGRHFTDLSLLTPGTLTPPANGFLSAPLRGQGSFGINTAGQREDTTNWLVNGINLNDNVQNQLTFQPPIDTLAEYKIDNSAFPAEYGRNSGAIVNLATRSGANQYHGELFEFFRNNDLDARNFFNPAVTSNGTPNPQAPFKRNDFGVDLGGPILKNKMFFFLAYEGLRQHQSLTVTSTVPSQDDRATVTSATPAIQTIIALIPGANTQQPVSARTPGHDIDGQPNTFTGFTGGALANVALNQGSADIDFELTQKDRLHGYYVIQKDLRQEPTAGGAIGANIPGFGDTRSGLRHLMTFSEDHSFSSWLANTVRLGFNRIHLTFTPNGLLDPVKFNISMPAGAPVASGLPFLNVGNALGFGGPTNEPQGRGDTTAVLNDTLSWLRGRHSFAFGGEIRRAYNNNIAFNIGSFTFNQTGSAANNNLKTAMQNFLSDSASAFTVQLGSGNDKILQPSYDAFLQDSFKWRPNFTVNLGLRYAWNSSPSEAANHFSQFDPTTGTLVQANQPYHTNNKNFQPRVGFAWDPFKNGKTSIRAAYAILTQDPTTNIVVGLSGNPPYAIPISISSGVIRVEDPSASLASTSLGPAAINQNFNDMYSQDWNLTIERQLSSSMGLSIAYVGMKATHLQLNQNINQPLVTNGIYGSTRPFPTLPASSPILPSQCTAPHPLCSLGNINQVNSGGNSNYNALWATINKHLSHGLELLGSYTYSKSLDYNSLSTGETYILENAYNPRGDYGPSEFDVRHRFVLSGFYQLPFKARRLVSGWQVGWVTQAQTGNPLNPTLAINPGVSLTVRPDVTGPIHTTGNPAGWFSNKSVFVSPCAPAVPPALPTCHPGNLSRDAVTGPNFINTDISVLKDTKLTEKVTVQFRTEMFDVFNHPNFGNPVLTTTNAVFGQVQSTRFPTGDFGSARQIQFALKLLF
;
A
#
# COMPACT_ATOMS: atom_id res chain seq x y z
N MET A 1 -38.71 8.36 57.42
CA MET A 1 -39.84 8.33 58.36
C MET A 1 -41.06 7.83 57.59
N PRO A 2 -41.88 6.96 58.19
CA PRO A 2 -41.89 5.50 57.97
C PRO A 2 -43.21 5.03 57.29
N THR A 3 -43.55 3.79 56.94
CA THR A 3 -43.58 2.45 57.61
C THR A 3 -44.15 1.46 56.56
N LEU A 4 -43.62 0.23 56.35
CA LEU A 4 -44.03 -1.07 56.97
C LEU A 4 -45.56 -1.31 56.97
N ALA A 5 -46.17 -2.46 56.68
CA ALA A 5 -45.80 -3.83 56.28
C ALA A 5 -47.12 -4.60 56.01
N SER A 6 -47.08 -5.73 55.27
CA SER A 6 -47.74 -7.02 55.60
C SER A 6 -48.20 -7.82 54.36
N GLU A 7 -47.44 -8.86 54.04
CA GLU A 7 -47.88 -10.12 53.40
C GLU A 7 -48.67 -10.98 54.42
N PRO A 8 -49.51 -11.98 54.03
CA PRO A 8 -49.01 -13.24 53.42
C PRO A 8 -49.97 -14.05 52.48
N GLY A 9 -49.38 -14.96 51.66
CA GLY A 9 -49.88 -16.35 51.58
C GLY A 9 -50.29 -17.02 50.23
N ARG A 10 -49.30 -17.54 49.47
CA ARG A 10 -49.22 -18.83 48.71
C ARG A 10 -50.02 -19.14 47.40
N SER A 11 -49.30 -19.00 46.27
CA SER A 11 -48.92 -19.96 45.15
C SER A 11 -49.96 -20.75 44.31
N PRO A 12 -49.62 -21.26 43.08
CA PRO A 12 -48.55 -20.93 42.11
C PRO A 12 -49.03 -20.72 40.64
N GLY A 13 -48.22 -20.09 39.77
CA GLY A 13 -48.38 -20.20 38.30
C GLY A 13 -48.02 -18.95 37.47
N ASP A 14 -47.08 -19.13 36.55
CA ASP A 14 -46.72 -18.29 35.38
C ASP A 14 -46.16 -16.85 35.57
N SER A 15 -44.85 -16.71 35.37
CA SER A 15 -44.16 -15.43 35.21
C SER A 15 -43.78 -15.18 33.74
N SER A 16 -44.30 -14.07 33.22
CA SER A 16 -43.85 -13.39 32.01
C SER A 16 -43.23 -12.05 32.40
N ARG A 17 -42.04 -11.72 31.88
CA ARG A 17 -41.70 -10.45 31.20
C ARG A 17 -40.20 -10.10 31.20
N PHE A 18 -39.76 -9.81 29.97
CA PHE A 18 -38.74 -8.85 29.53
C PHE A 18 -37.26 -9.09 29.91
N ASP A 19 -36.61 -9.93 29.11
CA ASP A 19 -35.17 -9.85 28.84
C ASP A 19 -34.89 -8.98 27.61
N THR A 20 -33.90 -8.09 27.74
CA THR A 20 -33.32 -7.28 26.66
C THR A 20 -32.05 -7.97 26.13
N PRO A 21 -31.80 -8.06 24.80
CA PRO A 21 -30.75 -8.94 24.31
C PRO A 21 -29.36 -8.30 24.36
N LYS A 22 -28.52 -8.76 25.31
CA LYS A 22 -27.06 -8.55 25.39
C LYS A 22 -26.26 -9.37 24.36
N ALA A 23 -26.73 -9.48 23.11
CA ALA A 23 -26.11 -10.38 22.12
C ALA A 23 -25.06 -9.71 21.19
N VAL A 24 -25.09 -8.39 21.00
CA VAL A 24 -24.25 -7.73 19.98
C VAL A 24 -22.82 -7.43 20.47
N HIS A 25 -22.60 -7.26 21.78
CA HIS A 25 -21.27 -6.92 22.32
C HIS A 25 -20.33 -8.12 22.57
N ARG A 26 -20.82 -9.37 22.48
CA ARG A 26 -20.00 -10.57 22.73
C ARG A 26 -19.28 -11.12 21.51
N ALA A 27 -19.72 -10.81 20.28
CA ALA A 27 -19.07 -11.29 19.06
C ALA A 27 -17.72 -10.58 18.78
N VAL A 28 -17.51 -9.37 19.32
CA VAL A 28 -16.31 -8.55 19.05
C VAL A 28 -15.20 -8.73 20.10
N ASN A 29 -15.48 -9.33 21.28
CA ASN A 29 -14.57 -9.31 22.43
C ASN A 29 -13.96 -10.67 22.87
N CYS A 30 -14.08 -11.75 22.08
CA CYS A 30 -13.46 -13.03 22.44
C CYS A 30 -12.16 -13.31 21.67
N ALA A 31 -11.09 -12.61 22.05
CA ALA A 31 -9.71 -12.99 21.75
C ALA A 31 -8.78 -12.69 22.94
N ARG A 32 -8.99 -13.38 24.07
CA ARG A 32 -7.94 -13.58 25.08
C ARG A 32 -7.49 -15.04 24.98
N VAL A 33 -6.32 -15.27 24.37
CA VAL A 33 -5.69 -16.59 24.31
C VAL A 33 -4.83 -16.77 25.56
N SER A 34 -5.14 -17.81 26.33
CA SER A 34 -4.31 -18.35 27.41
C SER A 34 -3.17 -19.20 26.84
N ILE A 35 -2.00 -19.13 27.46
CA ILE A 35 -0.70 -19.65 27.02
C ILE A 35 -0.57 -21.21 27.09
N SER A 36 -1.64 -21.98 27.31
CA SER A 36 -1.50 -23.40 27.70
C SER A 36 -1.64 -24.48 26.61
N THR A 37 -1.89 -24.17 25.33
CA THR A 37 -2.17 -25.21 24.31
C THR A 37 -1.04 -25.53 23.31
N TRP A 38 0.19 -25.09 23.56
CA TRP A 38 1.34 -25.32 22.67
C TRP A 38 1.95 -26.74 22.68
N ARG A 39 1.34 -27.74 23.34
CA ARG A 39 2.04 -29.00 23.64
C ARG A 39 1.60 -30.27 22.89
N ASN A 40 0.44 -30.32 22.22
CA ASN A 40 -0.11 -31.60 21.74
C ASN A 40 -0.53 -31.66 20.26
N SER A 41 0.24 -31.07 19.35
CA SER A 41 -0.03 -31.23 17.90
C SER A 41 1.26 -31.29 17.08
N ILE A 42 2.04 -32.35 17.27
CA ILE A 42 3.05 -32.79 16.30
C ILE A 42 2.64 -34.18 15.81
N MET A 43 2.11 -34.19 14.59
CA MET A 43 2.06 -35.23 13.55
C MET A 43 2.29 -36.70 13.96
N ALA A 44 1.26 -37.53 13.78
CA ALA A 44 1.40 -38.95 13.46
C ALA A 44 1.22 -39.11 11.94
N ILE A 45 2.31 -39.40 11.23
CA ILE A 45 2.30 -39.78 9.81
C ILE A 45 2.71 -41.25 9.74
N GLU A 46 1.79 -42.13 9.36
CA GLU A 46 2.11 -43.54 9.09
C GLU A 46 2.66 -43.71 7.67
N TRP A 47 3.90 -44.21 7.55
CA TRP A 47 4.55 -44.52 6.27
C TRP A 47 4.66 -46.04 6.05
N LYS A 48 4.01 -46.53 4.98
CA LYS A 48 4.09 -47.91 4.47
C LYS A 48 5.24 -48.04 3.46
N GLY A 49 6.44 -48.42 3.90
CA GLY A 49 7.61 -48.66 3.05
C GLY A 49 8.57 -49.69 3.65
N SER A 50 9.36 -50.38 2.81
CA SER A 50 10.21 -51.52 3.21
C SER A 50 11.35 -51.13 4.18
N SER A 51 11.85 -52.11 4.95
CA SER A 51 12.76 -51.87 6.09
C SER A 51 14.13 -51.28 5.69
N LEU A 52 14.57 -51.46 4.44
CA LEU A 52 15.81 -50.91 3.93
C LEU A 52 15.68 -49.41 3.60
N ALA A 53 14.56 -49.00 3.00
CA ALA A 53 14.24 -47.59 2.76
C ALA A 53 14.07 -46.82 4.08
N ARG A 54 13.46 -47.44 5.11
CA ARG A 54 13.40 -46.88 6.46
C ARG A 54 14.79 -46.62 7.06
N LYS A 55 15.75 -47.54 6.90
CA LYS A 55 17.10 -47.36 7.46
C LYS A 55 17.93 -46.32 6.72
N VAL A 56 17.79 -46.21 5.39
CA VAL A 56 18.46 -45.19 4.58
C VAL A 56 17.85 -43.81 4.83
N PHE A 57 16.52 -43.71 4.86
CA PHE A 57 15.82 -42.46 5.16
C PHE A 57 16.06 -42.01 6.60
N LEU A 58 16.05 -42.93 7.59
CA LEU A 58 16.36 -42.58 8.97
C LEU A 58 17.82 -42.14 9.13
N ARG A 59 18.78 -42.71 8.38
CA ARG A 59 20.18 -42.27 8.38
C ARG A 59 20.39 -40.93 7.67
N LEU A 60 19.69 -40.68 6.55
CA LEU A 60 19.68 -39.37 5.87
C LEU A 60 18.97 -38.31 6.70
N PHE A 61 17.87 -38.65 7.35
CA PHE A 61 17.11 -37.77 8.26
C PHE A 61 17.91 -37.49 9.54
N LEU A 62 18.62 -38.48 10.08
CA LEU A 62 19.55 -38.27 11.19
C LEU A 62 20.80 -37.49 10.76
N LEU A 63 21.30 -37.64 9.53
CA LEU A 63 22.41 -36.84 9.01
C LEU A 63 21.98 -35.39 8.74
N VAL A 64 20.77 -35.17 8.20
CA VAL A 64 20.17 -33.84 8.06
C VAL A 64 19.86 -33.25 9.44
N MET A 65 19.35 -34.03 10.40
CA MET A 65 19.17 -33.59 11.79
C MET A 65 20.50 -33.26 12.46
N PHE A 66 21.56 -34.03 12.22
CA PHE A 66 22.89 -33.82 12.79
C PHE A 66 23.59 -32.61 12.13
N LEU A 67 23.35 -32.37 10.84
CA LEU A 67 23.75 -31.15 10.13
C LEU A 67 22.93 -29.92 10.57
N THR A 68 21.65 -30.08 10.95
CA THR A 68 20.83 -29.01 11.54
C THR A 68 21.05 -28.81 13.05
N ALA A 69 21.59 -29.80 13.77
CA ALA A 69 21.84 -29.73 15.21
C ALA A 69 23.27 -29.23 15.54
N PHE A 70 24.19 -29.28 14.57
CA PHE A 70 25.53 -28.67 14.67
C PHE A 70 25.72 -27.41 13.80
N GLY A 71 24.69 -26.98 13.05
CA GLY A 71 24.60 -25.65 12.48
C GLY A 71 23.93 -24.70 13.47
N GLY A 72 24.72 -24.03 14.30
CA GLY A 72 24.23 -22.91 15.11
C GLY A 72 23.54 -21.87 14.22
N ALA A 73 22.43 -21.33 14.72
CA ALA A 73 21.54 -20.40 14.02
C ALA A 73 22.31 -19.34 13.23
N ALA A 74 22.24 -19.45 11.90
CA ALA A 74 22.75 -18.46 10.96
C ALA A 74 21.57 -17.56 10.60
N LEU A 75 21.67 -16.24 10.87
CA LEU A 75 20.65 -15.20 10.57
C LEU A 75 21.31 -13.82 9.99
N ALA A 76 20.59 -12.85 9.30
CA ALA A 76 20.94 -11.81 8.21
C ALA A 76 20.82 -10.26 8.45
N GLN A 77 21.53 -9.36 7.68
CA GLN A 77 21.93 -7.90 7.84
C GLN A 77 20.97 -6.69 7.50
N SER A 78 21.14 -5.55 8.20
CA SER A 78 20.50 -4.20 8.05
C SER A 78 21.43 -3.04 8.49
N SER A 79 22.73 -3.29 8.47
CA SER A 79 23.82 -2.41 8.87
C SER A 79 24.47 -1.77 7.63
N ALA A 80 25.41 -0.85 7.83
CA ALA A 80 26.29 -0.37 6.77
C ALA A 80 27.59 -1.20 6.73
N ALA A 81 28.18 -1.38 5.56
CA ALA A 81 29.48 -2.02 5.41
C ALA A 81 30.56 -0.97 5.07
N LEU A 82 31.75 -1.11 5.67
CA LEU A 82 32.91 -0.26 5.39
C LEU A 82 34.10 -1.13 5.02
N GLY A 83 34.61 -1.00 3.79
CA GLY A 83 35.80 -1.71 3.36
C GLY A 83 36.78 -0.80 2.64
N GLY A 84 37.96 -1.34 2.31
CA GLY A 84 38.99 -0.56 1.63
C GLY A 84 40.29 -1.31 1.47
N THR A 85 41.26 -0.66 0.81
CA THR A 85 42.65 -1.13 0.76
C THR A 85 43.58 -0.08 1.35
N VAL A 86 44.56 -0.53 2.13
CA VAL A 86 45.63 0.31 2.67
C VAL A 86 46.87 0.17 1.79
N THR A 87 47.41 1.30 1.33
CA THR A 87 48.60 1.36 0.47
C THR A 87 49.62 2.36 0.99
N ASP A 88 50.87 2.28 0.55
CA ASP A 88 51.89 3.30 0.80
C ASP A 88 51.91 4.39 -0.29
N ALA A 89 52.83 5.36 -0.17
CA ALA A 89 53.04 6.45 -1.13
C ALA A 89 53.40 5.98 -2.56
N THR A 90 53.95 4.77 -2.70
CA THR A 90 54.32 4.16 -3.99
C THR A 90 53.16 3.37 -4.63
N GLY A 91 52.07 3.17 -3.88
CA GLY A 91 50.92 2.37 -4.28
C GLY A 91 51.06 0.87 -3.95
N ALA A 92 52.09 0.47 -3.20
CA ALA A 92 52.23 -0.90 -2.70
C ALA A 92 51.26 -1.14 -1.54
N VAL A 93 50.70 -2.35 -1.45
CA VAL A 93 49.74 -2.71 -0.40
C VAL A 93 50.45 -2.88 0.96
N VAL A 94 49.80 -2.43 2.04
CA VAL A 94 50.32 -2.57 3.40
C VAL A 94 49.56 -3.68 4.13
N PRO A 95 50.12 -4.90 4.26
CA PRO A 95 49.48 -5.99 4.99
C PRO A 95 49.60 -5.79 6.52
N ASN A 96 48.69 -6.42 7.27
CA ASN A 96 48.61 -6.37 8.74
C ASN A 96 48.56 -4.96 9.37
N ALA A 97 48.15 -3.93 8.62
CA ALA A 97 47.82 -2.62 9.18
C ALA A 97 46.59 -2.75 10.08
N GLN A 98 46.66 -2.17 11.29
CA GLN A 98 45.53 -2.13 12.21
C GLN A 98 44.60 -1.00 11.82
N VAL A 99 43.33 -1.33 11.59
CA VAL A 99 42.27 -0.38 11.24
C VAL A 99 41.27 -0.37 12.39
N MET A 100 41.10 0.78 13.04
CA MET A 100 40.11 0.99 14.11
C MET A 100 39.07 2.00 13.66
N VAL A 101 37.80 1.67 13.87
CA VAL A 101 36.66 2.47 13.46
C VAL A 101 35.81 2.76 14.69
N THR A 102 35.66 4.04 15.04
CA THR A 102 34.94 4.48 16.25
C THR A 102 33.72 5.29 15.88
N ASN A 103 32.54 4.88 16.34
CA ASN A 103 31.32 5.66 16.23
C ASN A 103 31.42 6.88 17.16
N GLN A 104 31.31 8.09 16.61
CA GLN A 104 31.54 9.31 17.38
C GLN A 104 30.41 9.63 18.37
N ALA A 105 29.18 9.14 18.14
CA ALA A 105 28.04 9.39 19.02
C ALA A 105 28.03 8.44 20.23
N THR A 106 28.38 7.17 20.01
CA THR A 106 28.34 6.12 21.04
C THR A 106 29.70 5.81 21.65
N GLY A 107 30.81 6.25 21.05
CA GLY A 107 32.17 5.94 21.49
C GLY A 107 32.57 4.48 21.30
N VAL A 108 31.70 3.66 20.69
CA VAL A 108 31.95 2.24 20.42
C VAL A 108 32.99 2.12 19.32
N ALA A 109 34.02 1.29 19.55
CA ALA A 109 35.10 1.06 18.61
C ALA A 109 35.13 -0.40 18.16
N SER A 110 35.28 -0.59 16.85
CA SER A 110 35.52 -1.88 16.21
C SER A 110 36.90 -1.87 15.57
N ALA A 111 37.65 -2.96 15.67
CA ALA A 111 38.99 -3.07 15.10
C ALA A 111 39.11 -4.28 14.18
N THR A 112 39.87 -4.11 13.09
CA THR A 112 40.22 -5.16 12.14
C THR A 112 41.67 -4.98 11.69
N GLN A 113 42.21 -5.94 10.93
CA GLN A 113 43.53 -5.82 10.29
C GLN A 113 43.40 -6.05 8.79
N THR A 114 44.27 -5.41 8.02
CA THR A 114 44.35 -5.64 6.58
C THR A 114 44.93 -7.01 6.25
N ASP A 115 44.40 -7.66 5.22
CA ASP A 115 44.89 -8.96 4.75
C ASP A 115 46.20 -8.87 3.93
N THR A 116 46.62 -10.00 3.35
CA THR A 116 47.82 -10.08 2.48
C THR A 116 47.76 -9.21 1.23
N THR A 117 46.56 -8.76 0.83
CA THR A 117 46.34 -7.83 -0.29
C THR A 117 46.16 -6.38 0.18
N GLY A 118 46.36 -6.11 1.47
CA GLY A 118 46.15 -4.80 2.09
C GLY A 118 44.67 -4.45 2.27
N ALA A 119 43.74 -5.38 2.06
CA ALA A 119 42.31 -5.12 2.13
C ALA A 119 41.76 -5.29 3.56
N TYR A 120 40.80 -4.45 3.95
CA TYR A 120 40.06 -4.56 5.21
C TYR A 120 38.54 -4.44 4.98
N LEU A 121 37.74 -5.00 5.90
CA LEU A 121 36.28 -4.91 5.87
C LEU A 121 35.71 -4.91 7.30
N PHE A 122 34.72 -4.03 7.50
CA PHE A 122 33.75 -4.06 8.57
C PHE A 122 32.40 -4.37 7.92
N PRO A 123 31.95 -5.62 7.98
CA PRO A 123 30.78 -6.07 7.23
C PRO A 123 29.46 -5.55 7.79
N ALA A 124 29.44 -5.20 9.07
CA ALA A 124 28.28 -4.61 9.75
C ALA A 124 28.73 -3.55 10.73
N LEU A 125 28.37 -2.30 10.47
CA LEU A 125 28.46 -1.19 11.40
C LEU A 125 27.08 -0.52 11.50
N PRO A 126 26.68 -0.02 12.68
CA PRO A 126 25.56 0.90 12.77
C PRO A 126 25.73 2.08 11.82
N ILE A 127 24.62 2.68 11.38
CA ILE A 127 24.68 3.96 10.67
C ILE A 127 25.18 5.06 11.60
N GLY A 128 25.84 6.06 11.04
CA GLY A 128 26.31 7.20 11.81
C GLY A 128 27.63 7.78 11.33
N ILE A 129 28.22 8.61 12.19
CA ILE A 129 29.47 9.31 11.89
C ILE A 129 30.62 8.61 12.60
N TYR A 130 31.62 8.24 11.81
CA TYR A 130 32.76 7.45 12.24
C TYR A 130 34.08 8.20 12.13
N ARG A 131 35.01 7.77 12.97
CA ARG A 131 36.43 8.10 12.91
C ARG A 131 37.21 6.83 12.61
N ILE A 132 38.01 6.83 11.54
CA ILE A 132 38.92 5.73 11.22
C ILE A 132 40.33 6.11 11.67
N GLU A 133 41.02 5.21 12.35
CA GLU A 133 42.47 5.26 12.56
C GLU A 133 43.13 4.04 11.91
N VAL A 134 44.15 4.27 11.10
CA VAL A 134 44.98 3.21 10.51
C VAL A 134 46.41 3.37 10.96
N SER A 135 46.98 2.30 11.52
CA SER A 135 48.37 2.26 11.96
C SER A 135 49.08 1.02 11.45
N ALA A 136 50.35 1.18 11.07
CA ALA A 136 51.25 0.11 10.66
C ALA A 136 52.69 0.45 11.07
N SER A 137 53.53 -0.56 11.31
CA SER A 137 54.92 -0.33 11.72
C SER A 137 55.70 0.46 10.65
N SER A 138 56.46 1.47 11.08
CA SER A 138 57.24 2.38 10.21
C SER A 138 56.42 3.34 9.33
N PHE A 139 55.11 3.47 9.61
CA PHE A 139 54.23 4.45 8.99
C PHE A 139 53.63 5.39 10.03
N GLN A 140 53.34 6.62 9.63
CA GLN A 140 52.54 7.55 10.42
C GLN A 140 51.08 7.05 10.53
N THR A 141 50.41 7.36 11.64
CA THR A 141 49.01 6.97 11.82
C THR A 141 48.12 7.86 10.95
N ALA A 142 47.34 7.26 10.05
CA ALA A 142 46.34 7.99 9.27
C ALA A 142 45.02 8.07 10.06
N VAL A 143 44.45 9.27 10.15
CA VAL A 143 43.18 9.54 10.82
C VAL A 143 42.20 10.13 9.82
N ILE A 144 41.08 9.45 9.62
CA ILE A 144 39.96 9.98 8.83
C ILE A 144 38.82 10.31 9.78
N SER A 145 38.43 11.58 9.81
CA SER A 145 37.34 12.06 10.67
C SER A 145 36.10 12.40 9.85
N ASN A 146 34.94 12.26 10.49
CA ASN A 146 33.61 12.61 9.97
C ASN A 146 33.18 11.78 8.76
N LEU A 147 33.55 10.51 8.74
CA LEU A 147 33.08 9.57 7.73
C LEU A 147 31.64 9.16 8.05
N LYS A 148 30.69 9.56 7.22
CA LYS A 148 29.30 9.11 7.34
C LYS A 148 29.11 7.73 6.71
N LEU A 149 28.43 6.83 7.42
CA LEU A 149 27.94 5.54 6.91
C LEU A 149 26.40 5.59 6.86
N ASP A 150 25.85 5.46 5.66
CA ASP A 150 24.41 5.52 5.41
C ASP A 150 23.77 4.11 5.41
N VAL A 151 22.46 4.02 5.64
CA VAL A 151 21.69 2.76 5.73
C VAL A 151 21.80 1.90 4.46
N ALA A 152 22.03 0.59 4.63
CA ALA A 152 22.08 -0.39 3.55
C ALA A 152 23.03 0.05 2.40
N THR A 153 24.16 0.64 2.76
CA THR A 153 25.23 1.03 1.85
C THR A 153 26.53 0.28 2.15
N ALA A 154 27.32 0.04 1.11
CA ALA A 154 28.68 -0.49 1.23
C ALA A 154 29.67 0.59 0.77
N LEU A 155 30.41 1.16 1.72
CA LEU A 155 31.35 2.24 1.45
C LEU A 155 32.76 1.70 1.26
N THR A 156 33.39 2.00 0.13
CA THR A 156 34.83 1.75 -0.07
C THR A 156 35.65 3.01 0.25
N ARG A 157 36.63 2.87 1.14
CA ARG A 157 37.61 3.92 1.49
C ARG A 157 39.02 3.37 1.45
N ASN A 158 39.74 3.70 0.39
CA ASN A 158 41.15 3.36 0.27
C ASN A 158 41.99 4.38 1.06
N ILE A 159 42.99 3.91 1.79
CA ILE A 159 43.76 4.73 2.73
C ILE A 159 45.24 4.64 2.35
N GLN A 160 45.87 5.79 2.11
CA GLN A 160 47.29 5.85 1.84
C GLN A 160 48.06 6.23 3.10
N LEU A 161 49.02 5.41 3.51
CA LEU A 161 49.91 5.67 4.63
C LEU A 161 51.18 6.39 4.16
N THR A 162 51.66 7.32 4.98
CA THR A 162 52.92 8.04 4.77
C THR A 162 54.00 7.42 5.65
N VAL A 163 55.20 7.20 5.09
CA VAL A 163 56.34 6.64 5.83
C VAL A 163 56.78 7.63 6.91
N GLY A 164 56.96 7.15 8.14
CA GLY A 164 57.37 7.97 9.28
C GLY A 164 57.11 7.30 10.63
N PRO A 165 57.44 7.97 11.75
CA PRO A 165 57.19 7.45 13.09
C PRO A 165 55.67 7.29 13.34
N ALA A 166 55.26 6.18 13.94
CA ALA A 166 53.85 5.89 14.25
C ALA A 166 53.19 6.92 15.21
N THR A 167 53.99 7.72 15.90
CA THR A 167 53.55 8.82 16.79
C THR A 167 52.99 10.03 16.04
N ASP A 168 53.34 10.21 14.77
CA ASP A 168 52.82 11.31 13.96
C ASP A 168 51.44 10.95 13.40
N LYS A 169 50.51 11.92 13.39
CA LYS A 169 49.15 11.75 12.87
C LYS A 169 48.92 12.61 11.63
N VAL A 170 48.46 11.98 10.54
CA VAL A 170 47.96 12.68 9.35
C VAL A 170 46.44 12.69 9.42
N VAL A 171 45.83 13.87 9.59
CA VAL A 171 44.37 14.04 9.65
C VAL A 171 43.83 14.37 8.27
N ILE A 172 42.97 13.51 7.74
CA ILE A 172 42.26 13.67 6.48
C ILE A 172 40.79 13.91 6.82
N LEU A 173 40.21 15.00 6.30
CA LEU A 173 38.76 15.23 6.38
C LEU A 173 38.07 14.33 5.37
N ALA A 174 37.09 13.54 5.81
CA ALA A 174 36.30 12.72 4.89
C ALA A 174 35.42 13.62 4.01
N GLU A 175 35.57 13.52 2.68
CA GLU A 175 34.58 14.02 1.74
C GLU A 175 33.50 12.94 1.49
N ALA A 176 32.24 13.33 1.48
CA ALA A 176 31.14 12.45 1.10
C ALA A 176 31.23 12.14 -0.41
N ALA A 177 31.11 10.87 -0.80
CA ALA A 177 31.21 10.48 -2.20
C ALA A 177 29.95 10.95 -2.97
N LEU A 178 30.15 11.57 -4.13
CA LEU A 178 29.08 12.01 -5.04
C LEU A 178 28.80 11.01 -6.18
N VAL A 179 29.60 9.96 -6.28
CA VAL A 179 29.60 8.97 -7.35
C VAL A 179 29.77 7.59 -6.73
N ASP A 180 28.94 6.63 -7.12
CA ASP A 180 29.07 5.23 -6.73
C ASP A 180 29.93 4.47 -7.75
N THR A 181 31.01 3.85 -7.29
CA THR A 181 31.97 3.13 -8.14
C THR A 181 31.95 1.62 -7.93
N THR A 182 31.05 1.11 -7.09
CA THR A 182 31.09 -0.28 -6.61
C THR A 182 29.77 -1.02 -6.70
N THR A 183 28.63 -0.34 -6.48
CA THR A 183 27.33 -1.02 -6.50
C THR A 183 26.69 -0.98 -7.87
N THR A 184 25.69 -1.83 -8.09
CA THR A 184 24.92 -1.90 -9.34
C THR A 184 23.45 -1.57 -9.15
N SER A 185 23.03 -1.32 -7.90
CA SER A 185 21.65 -0.95 -7.62
C SER A 185 21.38 0.50 -7.98
N MET A 186 20.15 0.75 -8.41
CA MET A 186 19.64 2.09 -8.67
C MET A 186 18.81 2.53 -7.47
N GLY A 187 19.44 3.25 -6.55
CA GLY A 187 18.78 3.71 -5.35
C GLY A 187 19.15 5.13 -4.94
N GLN A 188 18.35 5.68 -4.04
CA GLN A 188 18.54 7.01 -3.47
C GLN A 188 18.41 6.91 -1.95
N VAL A 189 19.42 7.44 -1.25
CA VAL A 189 19.34 7.69 0.20
C VAL A 189 18.75 9.09 0.40
N ILE A 190 17.72 9.17 1.24
CA ILE A 190 17.17 10.41 1.76
C ILE A 190 17.73 10.58 3.17
N ASN A 191 18.53 11.63 3.36
CA ASN A 191 19.28 11.85 4.59
C ASN A 191 18.37 12.31 5.74
N ASP A 192 18.89 12.20 6.96
CA ASP A 192 18.28 12.64 8.22
C ASP A 192 17.65 14.03 8.14
N LYS A 193 18.40 15.02 7.63
CA LYS A 193 17.91 16.40 7.52
C LYS A 193 16.69 16.50 6.60
N THR A 194 16.73 15.81 5.47
CA THR A 194 15.61 15.81 4.52
C THR A 194 14.41 15.08 5.11
N VAL A 195 14.61 13.93 5.76
CA VAL A 195 13.55 13.19 6.45
C VAL A 195 12.81 14.05 7.47
N GLN A 196 13.55 14.85 8.25
CA GLN A 196 13.00 15.62 9.37
C GLN A 196 12.45 17.00 8.97
N GLU A 197 13.13 17.69 8.04
CA GLU A 197 12.90 19.14 7.82
C GLU A 197 12.20 19.50 6.51
N ILE A 198 12.01 18.53 5.60
CA ILE A 198 11.29 18.78 4.36
C ILE A 198 9.80 18.94 4.65
N PRO A 199 9.06 19.81 3.94
CA PRO A 199 7.63 19.94 4.16
C PRO A 199 6.89 18.65 3.82
N LEU A 200 6.25 18.05 4.82
CA LEU A 200 5.46 16.82 4.70
C LEU A 200 4.08 17.02 5.34
N ASN A 201 3.04 17.02 4.54
CA ASN A 201 1.69 17.19 5.05
C ASN A 201 1.18 15.88 5.64
N GLY A 202 0.88 15.89 6.94
CA GLY A 202 0.57 14.65 7.68
C GLY A 202 1.80 13.87 8.13
N ARG A 203 3.03 14.37 7.85
CA ARG A 203 4.30 13.81 8.36
C ARG A 203 4.49 12.33 8.02
N HIS A 204 4.15 11.98 6.79
CA HIS A 204 4.23 10.62 6.25
C HIS A 204 5.56 10.38 5.53
N PHE A 205 6.33 9.38 5.96
CA PHE A 205 7.63 9.09 5.34
C PHE A 205 7.47 8.58 3.90
N THR A 206 6.32 8.00 3.54
CA THR A 206 6.07 7.50 2.18
C THR A 206 6.12 8.60 1.14
N ASP A 207 5.83 9.86 1.51
CA ASP A 207 5.91 11.01 0.61
C ASP A 207 7.37 11.36 0.24
N LEU A 208 8.36 10.96 1.04
CA LEU A 208 9.78 11.10 0.71
C LEU A 208 10.16 10.26 -0.51
N SER A 209 9.40 9.19 -0.79
CA SER A 209 9.64 8.35 -1.97
C SER A 209 9.52 9.11 -3.28
N LEU A 210 8.72 10.19 -3.28
CA LEU A 210 8.43 11.01 -4.44
C LEU A 210 9.65 11.82 -4.90
N LEU A 211 10.68 11.94 -4.05
CA LEU A 211 11.96 12.60 -4.37
C LEU A 211 12.88 11.73 -5.24
N THR A 212 12.64 10.42 -5.25
CA THR A 212 13.45 9.44 -5.97
C THR A 212 13.01 9.36 -7.45
N PRO A 213 13.95 9.34 -8.42
CA PRO A 213 13.61 9.18 -9.83
C PRO A 213 12.85 7.87 -10.09
N GLY A 214 11.89 7.90 -11.00
CA GLY A 214 11.04 6.75 -11.33
C GLY A 214 9.82 6.56 -10.43
N THR A 215 9.82 7.09 -9.20
CA THR A 215 8.61 7.15 -8.36
C THR A 215 7.70 8.28 -8.86
N LEU A 216 6.39 8.06 -8.89
CA LEU A 216 5.42 9.04 -9.40
C LEU A 216 4.39 9.46 -8.34
N THR A 217 3.80 10.64 -8.53
CA THR A 217 2.65 11.05 -7.73
C THR A 217 1.50 10.10 -8.05
N PRO A 218 0.89 9.46 -7.03
CA PRO A 218 -0.11 8.41 -7.21
C PRO A 218 -1.21 8.79 -8.22
N PRO A 219 -1.69 7.87 -9.06
CA PRO A 219 -2.93 8.06 -9.81
C PRO A 219 -4.08 8.47 -8.87
N ALA A 220 -5.01 9.30 -9.33
CA ALA A 220 -6.14 9.74 -8.50
C ALA A 220 -7.03 8.57 -8.03
N ASN A 221 -7.01 7.47 -8.78
CA ASN A 221 -7.71 6.22 -8.52
C ASN A 221 -6.84 5.13 -7.87
N GLY A 222 -5.59 5.43 -7.48
CA GLY A 222 -4.69 4.48 -6.83
C GLY A 222 -5.32 3.81 -5.59
N PHE A 223 -5.12 2.50 -5.41
CA PHE A 223 -5.77 1.76 -4.32
C PHE A 223 -5.00 1.89 -3.00
N LEU A 224 -3.71 1.58 -3.02
CA LEU A 224 -2.76 1.70 -1.90
C LEU A 224 -1.99 3.02 -1.95
N SER A 225 -1.73 3.52 -3.16
CA SER A 225 -0.89 4.69 -3.37
C SER A 225 -1.59 6.02 -3.10
N ALA A 226 -2.92 6.09 -3.24
CA ALA A 226 -3.68 7.30 -2.92
C ALA A 226 -3.66 7.55 -1.38
N PRO A 227 -3.29 8.75 -0.93
CA PRO A 227 -3.14 9.01 0.50
C PRO A 227 -4.49 9.07 1.23
N LEU A 228 -4.56 8.37 2.36
CA LEU A 228 -5.72 8.36 3.24
C LEU A 228 -5.58 9.38 4.37
N ARG A 229 -6.72 9.91 4.80
CA ARG A 229 -6.83 10.91 5.86
C ARG A 229 -6.14 10.45 7.16
N GLY A 230 -5.07 11.16 7.56
CA GLY A 230 -4.31 10.90 8.80
C GLY A 230 -3.55 9.58 8.84
N GLN A 231 -3.40 8.88 7.71
CA GLN A 231 -2.59 7.65 7.60
C GLN A 231 -1.65 7.68 6.39
N GLY A 232 -1.81 8.64 5.47
CA GLY A 232 -1.00 8.80 4.27
C GLY A 232 -1.17 7.65 3.28
N SER A 233 -0.18 7.47 2.42
CA SER A 233 -0.15 6.42 1.41
C SER A 233 0.39 5.09 1.97
N PHE A 234 -0.17 3.96 1.53
CA PHE A 234 0.29 2.61 1.91
C PHE A 234 1.13 1.89 0.86
N GLY A 235 1.33 2.50 -0.32
CA GLY A 235 2.07 1.92 -1.43
C GLY A 235 2.57 2.99 -2.38
N ILE A 236 3.48 2.64 -3.29
CA ILE A 236 4.02 3.59 -4.27
C ILE A 236 4.17 2.92 -5.63
N ASN A 237 3.87 3.66 -6.71
CA ASN A 237 4.26 3.25 -8.05
C ASN A 237 5.65 3.80 -8.36
N THR A 238 6.56 2.90 -8.72
CA THR A 238 7.94 3.27 -9.07
C THR A 238 8.48 2.36 -10.16
N ALA A 239 9.35 2.91 -11.02
CA ALA A 239 10.04 2.18 -12.09
C ALA A 239 9.12 1.33 -13.00
N GLY A 240 7.89 1.79 -13.23
CA GLY A 240 6.89 1.10 -14.06
C GLY A 240 6.20 -0.10 -13.39
N GLN A 241 6.36 -0.25 -12.07
CA GLN A 241 5.79 -1.35 -11.31
C GLN A 241 4.49 -0.93 -10.60
N ARG A 242 3.66 -1.93 -10.28
CA ARG A 242 2.41 -1.74 -9.53
C ARG A 242 2.69 -1.40 -8.07
N GLU A 243 1.75 -0.73 -7.44
CA GLU A 243 1.87 -0.25 -6.05
C GLU A 243 1.99 -1.37 -4.99
N ASP A 244 1.57 -2.59 -5.32
CA ASP A 244 1.66 -3.81 -4.51
C ASP A 244 2.97 -4.59 -4.72
N THR A 245 3.98 -4.00 -5.36
CA THR A 245 5.29 -4.62 -5.63
C THR A 245 6.44 -4.01 -4.82
N THR A 246 6.13 -3.15 -3.85
CA THR A 246 7.15 -2.54 -2.96
C THR A 246 7.33 -3.38 -1.70
N ASN A 247 8.59 -3.63 -1.30
CA ASN A 247 8.94 -4.24 -0.01
C ASN A 247 9.39 -3.14 0.96
N TRP A 248 8.61 -2.91 2.01
CA TRP A 248 8.95 -1.98 3.09
C TRP A 248 9.63 -2.75 4.21
N LEU A 249 10.80 -2.30 4.63
CA LEU A 249 11.61 -2.92 5.65
C LEU A 249 11.93 -1.90 6.75
N VAL A 250 11.74 -2.26 8.01
CA VAL A 250 12.28 -1.50 9.15
C VAL A 250 13.39 -2.34 9.75
N ASN A 251 14.61 -1.80 9.77
CA ASN A 251 15.79 -2.51 10.26
C ASN A 251 15.94 -3.92 9.64
N GLY A 252 15.60 -4.06 8.36
CA GLY A 252 15.65 -5.30 7.59
C GLY A 252 14.48 -6.27 7.79
N ILE A 253 13.52 -5.98 8.67
CA ILE A 253 12.31 -6.80 8.87
C ILE A 253 11.14 -6.23 8.07
N ASN A 254 10.39 -7.13 7.44
CA ASN A 254 9.23 -6.79 6.63
C ASN A 254 8.13 -6.03 7.40
N LEU A 255 7.72 -4.89 6.84
CA LEU A 255 6.64 -4.02 7.33
C LEU A 255 5.36 -4.14 6.49
N ASN A 256 5.35 -4.93 5.42
CA ASN A 256 4.13 -5.17 4.64
C ASN A 256 3.18 -6.16 5.33
N ASP A 257 1.87 -6.04 5.10
CA ASP A 257 0.97 -7.18 5.29
C ASP A 257 1.05 -8.15 4.10
N ASN A 258 0.57 -9.38 4.29
CA ASN A 258 0.59 -10.39 3.24
C ASN A 258 -0.72 -10.46 2.43
N VAL A 259 -1.74 -9.69 2.80
CA VAL A 259 -3.07 -9.71 2.15
C VAL A 259 -3.05 -8.85 0.90
N GLN A 260 -2.55 -7.62 0.99
CA GLN A 260 -2.50 -6.66 -0.12
C GLN A 260 -1.07 -6.23 -0.47
N ASN A 261 -0.08 -6.74 0.26
CA ASN A 261 1.30 -6.24 0.23
C ASN A 261 1.41 -4.73 0.52
N GLN A 262 0.48 -4.19 1.32
CA GLN A 262 0.49 -2.78 1.71
C GLN A 262 1.38 -2.54 2.92
N LEU A 263 1.89 -1.32 3.06
CA LEU A 263 2.54 -0.82 4.28
C LEU A 263 1.57 -0.92 5.47
N THR A 264 1.99 -1.54 6.58
CA THR A 264 1.06 -1.71 7.71
C THR A 264 0.84 -0.42 8.48
N PHE A 265 1.89 0.34 8.78
CA PHE A 265 1.79 1.65 9.43
C PHE A 265 2.94 2.55 9.01
N GLN A 266 2.83 3.84 9.36
CA GLN A 266 3.89 4.81 9.12
C GLN A 266 4.68 5.07 10.41
N PRO A 267 5.96 4.68 10.53
CA PRO A 267 6.78 5.14 11.64
C PRO A 267 6.84 6.67 11.67
N PRO A 268 6.83 7.32 12.86
CA PRO A 268 6.97 8.75 12.97
C PRO A 268 8.31 9.18 12.37
N ILE A 269 8.33 10.29 11.63
CA ILE A 269 9.56 10.75 10.95
C ILE A 269 10.70 11.04 11.91
N ASP A 270 10.41 11.47 13.15
CA ASP A 270 11.45 11.75 14.16
C ASP A 270 12.06 10.46 14.75
N THR A 271 11.49 9.28 14.47
CA THR A 271 12.10 7.98 14.80
C THR A 271 12.98 7.43 13.67
N LEU A 272 12.91 8.03 12.48
CA LEU A 272 13.67 7.62 11.32
C LEU A 272 14.99 8.39 11.26
N ALA A 273 16.09 7.65 11.16
CA ALA A 273 17.41 8.23 10.96
C ALA A 273 17.64 8.49 9.48
N GLU A 274 17.39 7.46 8.66
CA GLU A 274 17.61 7.50 7.22
C GLU A 274 16.63 6.58 6.50
N TYR A 275 16.47 6.87 5.22
CA TYR A 275 15.55 6.19 4.34
C TYR A 275 16.26 5.90 3.01
N LYS A 276 16.22 4.65 2.53
CA LYS A 276 16.79 4.28 1.22
C LYS A 276 15.78 3.52 0.38
N ILE A 277 15.61 3.94 -0.86
CA ILE A 277 14.88 3.18 -1.89
C ILE A 277 15.86 2.63 -2.89
N ASP A 278 15.75 1.33 -3.19
CA ASP A 278 16.37 0.71 -4.36
C ASP A 278 15.28 0.32 -5.37
N ASN A 279 15.26 0.99 -6.52
CA ASN A 279 14.23 0.87 -7.57
C ASN A 279 14.55 -0.16 -8.66
N SER A 280 15.80 -0.65 -8.75
CA SER A 280 16.17 -1.66 -9.76
C SER A 280 17.49 -2.34 -9.39
N ALA A 281 17.62 -3.60 -9.82
CA ALA A 281 18.83 -4.42 -9.72
C ALA A 281 19.46 -4.46 -8.31
N PHE A 282 18.62 -4.56 -7.27
CA PHE A 282 19.07 -4.63 -5.89
C PHE A 282 19.76 -5.97 -5.53
N PRO A 283 20.66 -5.98 -4.53
CA PRO A 283 21.41 -7.17 -4.07
C PRO A 283 20.55 -8.40 -3.75
N ALA A 284 21.08 -9.61 -4.00
CA ALA A 284 20.44 -10.93 -3.81
C ALA A 284 19.92 -11.19 -2.39
N GLU A 285 20.47 -10.46 -1.41
CA GLU A 285 20.01 -10.46 -0.01
C GLU A 285 18.54 -10.02 0.10
N TYR A 286 18.09 -9.10 -0.77
CA TYR A 286 16.71 -8.66 -0.85
C TYR A 286 15.92 -9.47 -1.88
N GLY A 287 14.67 -9.79 -1.52
CA GLY A 287 13.72 -10.51 -2.36
C GLY A 287 12.29 -10.23 -1.94
N ARG A 288 11.41 -11.23 -2.06
CA ARG A 288 9.95 -11.18 -1.80
C ARG A 288 9.16 -10.31 -2.78
N ASN A 289 9.70 -9.20 -3.26
CA ASN A 289 9.02 -8.31 -4.18
C ASN A 289 9.89 -7.95 -5.39
N SER A 290 9.25 -7.64 -6.52
CA SER A 290 9.93 -7.33 -7.78
C SER A 290 10.04 -5.84 -8.11
N GLY A 291 9.39 -4.97 -7.34
CA GLY A 291 9.32 -3.54 -7.64
C GLY A 291 10.46 -2.73 -7.05
N ALA A 292 10.31 -2.32 -5.78
CA ALA A 292 11.33 -1.58 -5.06
C ALA A 292 11.52 -2.14 -3.65
N ILE A 293 12.72 -1.97 -3.11
CA ILE A 293 13.03 -2.25 -1.72
C ILE A 293 13.21 -0.91 -1.01
N VAL A 294 12.48 -0.72 0.08
CA VAL A 294 12.54 0.50 0.90
C VAL A 294 13.02 0.12 2.29
N ASN A 295 14.23 0.54 2.64
CA ASN A 295 14.83 0.32 3.94
C ASN A 295 14.70 1.57 4.82
N LEU A 296 14.05 1.40 5.97
CA LEU A 296 13.90 2.38 7.04
C LEU A 296 14.88 2.02 8.17
N ALA A 297 15.82 2.93 8.45
CA ALA A 297 16.67 2.83 9.63
C ALA A 297 16.10 3.66 10.78
N THR A 298 15.97 3.06 11.95
CA THR A 298 15.52 3.75 13.16
C THR A 298 16.66 4.53 13.81
N ARG A 299 16.33 5.63 14.49
CA ARG A 299 17.26 6.33 15.37
C ARG A 299 17.53 5.47 16.62
N SER A 300 18.73 5.64 17.15
CA SER A 300 19.19 5.01 18.38
C SER A 300 19.69 6.07 19.37
N GLY A 301 19.97 5.64 20.60
CA GLY A 301 20.53 6.48 21.64
C GLY A 301 22.04 6.70 21.49
N ALA A 302 22.55 7.73 22.17
CA ALA A 302 23.97 8.10 22.18
C ALA A 302 24.52 8.18 23.61
N ASN A 303 25.81 8.50 23.77
CA ASN A 303 26.41 8.73 25.08
C ASN A 303 25.92 10.00 25.79
N GLN A 304 25.27 10.89 25.05
CA GLN A 304 24.65 12.09 25.57
C GLN A 304 23.14 11.88 25.51
N TYR A 305 22.44 12.36 26.54
CA TYR A 305 20.99 12.47 26.43
C TYR A 305 20.66 13.50 25.36
N HIS A 306 19.74 13.13 24.48
CA HIS A 306 19.19 14.02 23.46
C HIS A 306 17.72 13.71 23.26
N GLY A 307 16.96 14.69 22.80
CA GLY A 307 15.57 14.45 22.46
C GLY A 307 14.88 15.67 21.92
N GLU A 308 13.60 15.52 21.63
CA GLU A 308 12.76 16.62 21.21
C GLU A 308 11.33 16.51 21.72
N LEU A 309 10.71 17.68 21.88
CA LEU A 309 9.28 17.86 22.10
C LEU A 309 8.73 18.68 20.95
N PHE A 310 7.59 18.30 20.39
CA PHE A 310 6.98 19.03 19.29
C PHE A 310 5.45 19.07 19.35
N GLU A 311 4.89 20.12 18.74
CA GLU A 311 3.46 20.29 18.46
C GLU A 311 3.32 20.95 17.09
N PHE A 312 2.50 20.35 16.22
CA PHE A 312 2.09 20.86 14.92
C PHE A 312 0.60 21.20 14.96
N PHE A 313 0.29 22.46 14.67
CA PHE A 313 -1.07 22.97 14.63
C PHE A 313 -1.50 23.34 13.22
N ARG A 314 -2.71 22.91 12.83
CA ARG A 314 -3.38 23.33 11.59
C ARG A 314 -4.89 23.46 11.80
N ASN A 315 -5.50 24.44 11.13
CA ASN A 315 -6.95 24.61 11.10
C ASN A 315 -7.44 25.08 9.72
N ASN A 316 -8.75 24.98 9.49
CA ASN A 316 -9.38 25.46 8.26
C ASN A 316 -9.21 26.96 8.01
N ASP A 317 -8.97 27.77 9.06
CA ASP A 317 -8.85 29.23 8.93
C ASP A 317 -7.52 29.64 8.27
N LEU A 318 -6.51 28.77 8.34
CA LEU A 318 -5.21 28.94 7.68
C LEU A 318 -5.20 28.39 6.25
N ASP A 319 -6.13 27.49 5.92
CA ASP A 319 -6.20 26.81 4.64
C ASP A 319 -6.99 27.63 3.60
N ALA A 320 -6.57 27.56 2.33
CA ALA A 320 -7.36 28.10 1.24
C ALA A 320 -8.59 27.22 0.97
N ARG A 321 -9.63 27.83 0.39
CA ARG A 321 -10.82 27.09 -0.03
C ARG A 321 -10.50 26.21 -1.23
N ASN A 322 -10.99 24.98 -1.19
CA ASN A 322 -10.91 24.08 -2.33
C ASN A 322 -11.66 24.67 -3.55
N PHE A 323 -11.17 24.41 -4.76
CA PHE A 323 -11.78 24.86 -6.01
C PHE A 323 -13.27 24.50 -6.12
N PHE A 324 -13.66 23.33 -5.61
CA PHE A 324 -15.05 22.84 -5.63
C PHE A 324 -15.89 23.31 -4.43
N ASN A 325 -15.31 24.10 -3.52
CA ASN A 325 -15.97 24.71 -2.36
C ASN A 325 -15.88 26.25 -2.43
N PRO A 326 -16.54 26.90 -3.40
CA PRO A 326 -16.54 28.36 -3.52
C PRO A 326 -17.17 29.00 -2.29
N ALA A 327 -16.79 30.23 -1.94
CA ALA A 327 -17.34 30.94 -0.76
C ALA A 327 -18.84 31.23 -0.86
N VAL A 328 -19.37 31.27 -2.08
CA VAL A 328 -20.77 31.53 -2.38
C VAL A 328 -21.24 30.47 -3.38
N THR A 329 -22.43 29.93 -3.19
CA THR A 329 -23.07 29.02 -4.14
C THR A 329 -23.46 29.78 -5.42
N SER A 330 -23.81 29.08 -6.48
CA SER A 330 -24.29 29.74 -7.72
C SER A 330 -25.60 30.53 -7.54
N ASN A 331 -26.32 30.35 -6.43
CA ASN A 331 -27.53 31.12 -6.09
C ASN A 331 -27.24 32.33 -5.17
N GLY A 332 -25.97 32.68 -4.93
CA GLY A 332 -25.60 33.82 -4.09
C GLY A 332 -25.62 33.56 -2.58
N THR A 333 -25.87 32.32 -2.14
CA THR A 333 -25.89 31.96 -0.72
C THR A 333 -24.47 31.67 -0.19
N PRO A 334 -24.10 32.10 1.03
CA PRO A 334 -22.83 31.70 1.64
C PRO A 334 -22.68 30.18 1.70
N ASN A 335 -21.54 29.68 1.26
CA ASN A 335 -21.17 28.27 1.33
C ASN A 335 -20.07 28.13 2.40
N PRO A 336 -20.31 27.48 3.55
CA PRO A 336 -19.30 27.36 4.59
C PRO A 336 -18.20 26.38 4.19
N GLN A 337 -16.99 26.64 4.65
CA GLN A 337 -15.89 25.66 4.56
C GLN A 337 -16.10 24.62 5.65
N ALA A 338 -15.86 23.36 5.33
CA ALA A 338 -16.02 22.29 6.31
C ALA A 338 -15.00 22.47 7.46
N PRO A 339 -15.42 22.48 8.74
CA PRO A 339 -14.51 22.69 9.85
C PRO A 339 -13.40 21.65 9.89
N PHE A 340 -12.17 22.10 10.15
CA PHE A 340 -10.99 21.25 10.26
C PHE A 340 -10.06 21.79 11.35
N LYS A 341 -9.62 20.90 12.24
CA LYS A 341 -8.58 21.16 13.24
C LYS A 341 -7.71 19.92 13.38
N ARG A 342 -6.40 20.11 13.33
CA ARG A 342 -5.41 19.04 13.50
C ARG A 342 -4.33 19.49 14.48
N ASN A 343 -4.04 18.61 15.43
CA ASN A 343 -2.90 18.70 16.35
C ASN A 343 -2.11 17.41 16.22
N ASP A 344 -0.82 17.53 15.99
CA ASP A 344 0.11 16.40 15.90
C ASP A 344 1.31 16.69 16.80
N PHE A 345 1.40 15.94 17.88
CA PHE A 345 2.32 16.21 18.98
C PHE A 345 3.08 14.98 19.38
N GLY A 346 4.30 15.19 19.87
CA GLY A 346 5.15 14.07 20.23
C GLY A 346 6.33 14.46 21.08
N VAL A 347 7.00 13.40 21.53
CA VAL A 347 8.22 13.46 22.33
C VAL A 347 9.13 12.31 21.94
N ASP A 348 10.41 12.57 21.84
CA ASP A 348 11.44 11.54 21.85
C ASP A 348 12.55 11.83 22.85
N LEU A 349 13.20 10.76 23.30
CA LEU A 349 14.31 10.79 24.23
C LEU A 349 15.24 9.61 23.98
N GLY A 350 16.50 9.91 23.68
CA GLY A 350 17.59 8.96 23.57
C GLY A 350 18.72 9.24 24.56
N GLY A 351 19.49 8.21 24.88
CA GLY A 351 20.67 8.35 25.72
C GLY A 351 21.27 7.00 26.16
N PRO A 352 22.28 7.03 27.04
CA PRO A 352 22.91 5.81 27.52
C PRO A 352 22.14 5.22 28.70
N ILE A 353 21.93 3.90 28.69
CA ILE A 353 21.71 3.12 29.91
C ILE A 353 23.07 2.84 30.56
N LEU A 354 24.04 2.42 29.73
CA LEU A 354 25.45 2.22 30.09
C LEU A 354 26.32 2.90 29.03
N LYS A 355 27.10 3.92 29.42
CA LYS A 355 27.95 4.64 28.48
C LYS A 355 28.88 3.71 27.71
N ASN A 356 29.06 3.97 26.42
CA ASN A 356 29.85 3.18 25.48
C ASN A 356 29.40 1.72 25.32
N LYS A 357 28.21 1.34 25.82
CA LYS A 357 27.80 -0.06 25.83
C LYS A 357 26.31 -0.30 25.55
N MET A 358 25.42 0.44 26.19
CA MET A 358 23.98 0.21 26.08
C MET A 358 23.24 1.54 25.96
N PHE A 359 22.43 1.66 24.93
CA PHE A 359 21.73 2.89 24.56
C PHE A 359 20.24 2.61 24.37
N PHE A 360 19.41 3.61 24.65
CA PHE A 360 17.98 3.54 24.41
C PHE A 360 17.53 4.73 23.58
N PHE A 361 16.44 4.56 22.84
CA PHE A 361 15.68 5.65 22.22
C PHE A 361 14.18 5.34 22.34
N LEU A 362 13.43 6.25 22.96
CA LEU A 362 11.98 6.13 23.14
C LEU A 362 11.29 7.26 22.40
N ALA A 363 10.16 6.98 21.76
CA ALA A 363 9.36 7.99 21.09
C ALA A 363 7.86 7.75 21.23
N TYR A 364 7.09 8.83 21.21
CA TYR A 364 5.64 8.84 21.18
C TYR A 364 5.14 9.95 20.25
N GLU A 365 4.15 9.63 19.42
CA GLU A 365 3.43 10.59 18.56
C GLU A 365 1.91 10.39 18.71
N GLY A 366 1.17 11.49 18.73
CA GLY A 366 -0.27 11.53 18.84
C GLY A 366 -0.88 12.50 17.83
N LEU A 367 -1.72 11.99 16.93
CA LEU A 367 -2.49 12.78 15.98
C LEU A 367 -3.96 12.89 16.45
N ARG A 368 -4.47 14.13 16.50
CA ARG A 368 -5.89 14.43 16.74
C ARG A 368 -6.41 15.31 15.62
N GLN A 369 -7.26 14.73 14.79
CA GLN A 369 -7.90 15.43 13.68
C GLN A 369 -9.41 15.43 13.87
N HIS A 370 -9.96 16.64 14.04
CA HIS A 370 -11.38 16.89 14.07
C HIS A 370 -11.79 17.53 12.75
N GLN A 371 -12.61 16.82 11.98
CA GLN A 371 -12.99 17.25 10.64
C GLN A 371 -14.46 16.95 10.37
N SER A 372 -15.11 17.86 9.66
CA SER A 372 -16.32 17.55 8.91
C SER A 372 -16.00 17.49 7.42
N LEU A 373 -16.62 16.55 6.70
CA LEU A 373 -16.61 16.52 5.24
C LEU A 373 -17.97 16.98 4.73
N THR A 374 -17.96 17.83 3.71
CA THR A 374 -19.18 18.19 2.99
C THR A 374 -19.67 16.98 2.22
N VAL A 375 -20.89 16.55 2.51
CA VAL A 375 -21.58 15.49 1.79
C VAL A 375 -22.67 16.14 0.94
N THR A 376 -22.60 15.93 -0.37
CA THR A 376 -23.60 16.41 -1.32
C THR A 376 -24.25 15.21 -1.98
N SER A 377 -25.57 15.17 -2.00
CA SER A 377 -26.34 14.08 -2.58
C SER A 377 -27.71 14.57 -3.06
N THR A 378 -28.44 13.67 -3.70
CA THR A 378 -29.82 13.85 -4.11
C THR A 378 -30.75 13.09 -3.16
N VAL A 379 -31.83 13.71 -2.69
CA VAL A 379 -32.81 13.06 -1.79
C VAL A 379 -34.23 13.14 -2.34
N PRO A 380 -35.18 12.31 -1.86
CA PRO A 380 -36.59 12.42 -2.26
C PRO A 380 -37.17 13.78 -1.89
N SER A 381 -37.97 14.34 -2.80
CA SER A 381 -38.73 15.58 -2.57
C SER A 381 -39.78 15.41 -1.45
N GLN A 382 -40.31 16.53 -0.95
CA GLN A 382 -41.38 16.47 0.06
C GLN A 382 -42.66 15.82 -0.51
N ASP A 383 -42.95 16.06 -1.79
CA ASP A 383 -44.08 15.46 -2.49
C ASP A 383 -43.88 13.95 -2.66
N ASP A 384 -42.68 13.52 -3.07
CA ASP A 384 -42.31 12.10 -3.17
C ASP A 384 -42.47 11.38 -1.81
N ARG A 385 -42.03 12.01 -0.72
CA ARG A 385 -42.19 11.47 0.64
C ARG A 385 -43.66 11.30 1.01
N ALA A 386 -44.53 12.20 0.55
CA ALA A 386 -45.97 12.13 0.80
C ALA A 386 -46.66 11.02 -0.02
N THR A 387 -46.03 10.51 -1.10
CA THR A 387 -46.58 9.38 -1.89
C THR A 387 -46.39 8.01 -1.22
N VAL A 388 -45.50 7.89 -0.23
CA VAL A 388 -45.26 6.63 0.47
C VAL A 388 -46.43 6.33 1.41
N THR A 389 -47.09 5.19 1.21
CA THR A 389 -48.29 4.78 1.97
C THR A 389 -48.01 3.53 2.81
N SER A 390 -49.02 3.09 3.58
CA SER A 390 -48.97 1.81 4.31
C SER A 390 -48.93 0.57 3.39
N ALA A 391 -49.02 0.73 2.07
CA ALA A 391 -48.86 -0.36 1.10
C ALA A 391 -47.39 -0.75 0.86
N THR A 392 -46.44 0.09 1.33
CA THR A 392 -44.99 -0.17 1.28
C THR A 392 -44.35 0.04 2.67
N PRO A 393 -44.71 -0.77 3.69
CA PRO A 393 -44.25 -0.61 5.07
C PRO A 393 -42.72 -0.56 5.26
N ALA A 394 -41.92 -1.21 4.42
CA ALA A 394 -40.46 -1.09 4.56
C ALA A 394 -39.98 0.31 4.14
N ILE A 395 -40.38 0.76 2.95
CA ILE A 395 -40.03 2.09 2.44
C ILE A 395 -40.53 3.20 3.37
N GLN A 396 -41.71 3.04 3.97
CA GLN A 396 -42.27 4.00 4.93
C GLN A 396 -41.36 4.24 6.15
N THR A 397 -40.69 3.20 6.64
CA THR A 397 -39.77 3.32 7.79
C THR A 397 -38.38 3.79 7.36
N ILE A 398 -37.89 3.32 6.21
CA ILE A 398 -36.56 3.62 5.68
C ILE A 398 -36.45 5.09 5.23
N ILE A 399 -37.51 5.65 4.61
CA ILE A 399 -37.49 7.03 4.11
C ILE A 399 -37.32 8.07 5.22
N ALA A 400 -37.67 7.73 6.47
CA ALA A 400 -37.45 8.56 7.65
C ALA A 400 -35.96 8.70 8.01
N LEU A 401 -35.10 7.79 7.55
CA LEU A 401 -33.65 7.88 7.74
C LEU A 401 -32.97 8.82 6.73
N ILE A 402 -33.65 9.14 5.62
CA ILE A 402 -33.12 10.02 4.58
C ILE A 402 -33.39 11.47 5.01
N PRO A 403 -32.39 12.36 5.07
CA PRO A 403 -32.62 13.75 5.43
C PRO A 403 -33.51 14.46 4.40
N GLY A 404 -34.29 15.43 4.87
CA GLY A 404 -35.07 16.31 3.99
C GLY A 404 -34.15 17.17 3.12
N ALA A 405 -34.62 17.53 1.93
CA ALA A 405 -33.88 18.42 1.06
C ALA A 405 -33.73 19.81 1.69
N ASN A 406 -32.55 20.39 1.53
CA ASN A 406 -32.21 21.69 2.10
C ASN A 406 -31.56 22.64 1.08
N THR A 407 -31.46 22.22 -0.18
CA THR A 407 -30.99 23.07 -1.27
C THR A 407 -32.03 23.05 -2.40
N GLN A 408 -32.34 24.23 -2.94
CA GLN A 408 -33.22 24.36 -4.09
C GLN A 408 -32.50 24.09 -5.42
N GLN A 409 -31.21 23.78 -5.40
CA GLN A 409 -30.52 23.41 -6.62
C GLN A 409 -30.88 21.96 -6.96
N PRO A 410 -31.45 21.71 -8.16
CA PRO A 410 -31.35 20.40 -8.76
C PRO A 410 -29.86 20.04 -8.80
N VAL A 411 -29.47 18.83 -8.39
CA VAL A 411 -28.07 18.40 -8.56
C VAL A 411 -27.71 18.29 -10.06
N SER A 412 -28.72 18.38 -10.94
CA SER A 412 -28.59 18.62 -12.38
C SER A 412 -28.18 20.05 -12.78
N ALA A 413 -28.18 21.05 -11.88
CA ALA A 413 -27.87 22.46 -12.19
C ALA A 413 -26.37 22.77 -12.40
N ARG A 414 -25.50 21.75 -12.46
CA ARG A 414 -24.12 21.87 -12.99
C ARG A 414 -23.98 21.29 -14.41
N THR A 415 -25.10 21.01 -15.08
CA THR A 415 -25.19 20.48 -16.45
C THR A 415 -26.15 21.34 -17.29
N PRO A 416 -25.65 22.15 -18.23
CA PRO A 416 -26.46 22.59 -19.36
C PRO A 416 -26.71 21.40 -20.29
N GLY A 417 -27.96 20.96 -20.46
CA GLY A 417 -28.33 20.15 -21.64
C GLY A 417 -29.08 18.81 -21.48
N HIS A 418 -29.59 18.43 -20.30
CA HIS A 418 -30.41 17.20 -20.16
C HIS A 418 -31.72 17.38 -19.38
N ASP A 419 -32.37 18.54 -19.54
CA ASP A 419 -33.84 18.59 -19.51
C ASP A 419 -34.33 18.04 -20.86
N ILE A 420 -34.44 16.72 -21.01
CA ILE A 420 -35.03 16.17 -22.25
C ILE A 420 -36.57 16.20 -22.24
N ASP A 421 -37.25 16.45 -21.11
CA ASP A 421 -38.73 16.36 -21.09
C ASP A 421 -39.49 17.51 -20.40
N GLY A 422 -38.86 18.61 -19.99
CA GLY A 422 -39.58 19.72 -19.32
C GLY A 422 -40.34 19.27 -18.06
N GLN A 423 -39.94 18.15 -17.45
CA GLN A 423 -40.53 17.61 -16.24
C GLN A 423 -39.73 18.11 -15.03
N PRO A 424 -40.38 18.64 -13.97
CA PRO A 424 -39.68 19.06 -12.76
C PRO A 424 -38.89 17.89 -12.17
N ASN A 425 -37.61 18.14 -11.86
CA ASN A 425 -36.68 17.17 -11.26
C ASN A 425 -37.28 16.59 -9.96
N THR A 426 -37.52 15.28 -9.90
CA THR A 426 -38.00 14.57 -8.68
C THR A 426 -36.92 14.41 -7.61
N PHE A 427 -35.65 14.67 -7.94
CA PHE A 427 -34.60 14.77 -6.93
C PHE A 427 -34.37 16.22 -6.54
N THR A 428 -34.33 16.43 -5.24
CA THR A 428 -33.94 17.71 -4.65
C THR A 428 -32.56 17.55 -4.00
N GLY A 429 -31.77 18.63 -4.05
CA GLY A 429 -30.40 18.57 -3.54
C GLY A 429 -30.36 18.56 -2.01
N PHE A 430 -29.47 17.73 -1.48
CA PHE A 430 -29.06 17.75 -0.09
C PHE A 430 -27.58 18.11 0.01
N THR A 431 -27.25 19.02 0.91
CA THR A 431 -25.87 19.30 1.30
C THR A 431 -25.79 19.33 2.83
N GLY A 432 -24.91 18.51 3.39
CA GLY A 432 -24.71 18.41 4.83
C GLY A 432 -23.25 18.26 5.21
N GLY A 433 -22.97 18.34 6.51
CA GLY A 433 -21.67 17.97 7.07
C GLY A 433 -21.73 16.59 7.71
N ALA A 434 -20.75 15.74 7.45
CA ALA A 434 -20.58 14.47 8.13
C ALA A 434 -19.26 14.45 8.90
N LEU A 435 -19.24 13.83 10.09
CA LEU A 435 -18.03 13.73 10.91
C LEU A 435 -17.05 12.74 10.30
N ALA A 436 -15.77 13.11 10.31
CA ALA A 436 -14.70 12.36 9.67
C ALA A 436 -13.42 12.36 10.53
N ASN A 437 -13.58 12.23 11.85
CA ASN A 437 -12.49 12.36 12.81
C ASN A 437 -11.43 11.26 12.64
N VAL A 438 -10.18 11.59 12.96
CA VAL A 438 -9.05 10.66 13.06
C VAL A 438 -8.35 10.85 14.40
N ALA A 439 -8.09 9.75 15.09
CA ALA A 439 -7.25 9.72 16.27
C ALA A 439 -6.21 8.60 16.11
N LEU A 440 -4.94 8.94 16.24
CA LEU A 440 -3.83 7.98 16.17
C LEU A 440 -2.89 8.20 17.36
N ASN A 441 -2.40 7.10 17.91
CA ASN A 441 -1.35 7.09 18.93
C ASN A 441 -0.33 6.05 18.53
N GLN A 442 0.94 6.42 18.54
CA GLN A 442 2.02 5.53 18.23
C GLN A 442 3.16 5.73 19.22
N GLY A 443 3.80 4.64 19.60
CA GLY A 443 4.99 4.69 20.44
C GLY A 443 5.97 3.61 20.04
N SER A 444 7.26 3.93 20.16
CA SER A 444 8.35 3.01 19.85
C SER A 444 9.44 3.02 20.91
N ALA A 445 10.14 1.90 21.02
CA ALA A 445 11.33 1.74 21.83
C ALA A 445 12.41 1.06 21.00
N ASP A 446 13.62 1.62 21.05
CA ASP A 446 14.84 1.11 20.43
C ASP A 446 15.89 0.90 21.52
N ILE A 447 16.61 -0.21 21.48
CA ILE A 447 17.71 -0.54 22.38
C ILE A 447 18.87 -1.09 21.55
N ASP A 448 20.03 -0.47 21.71
CA ASP A 448 21.31 -0.96 21.21
C ASP A 448 22.18 -1.43 22.38
N PHE A 449 22.78 -2.61 22.25
CA PHE A 449 23.63 -3.18 23.27
C PHE A 449 24.87 -3.87 22.68
N GLU A 450 26.03 -3.28 22.93
CA GLU A 450 27.33 -3.85 22.66
C GLU A 450 27.65 -4.89 23.75
N LEU A 451 27.30 -6.15 23.50
CA LEU A 451 27.52 -7.23 24.46
C LEU A 451 29.02 -7.48 24.65
N THR A 452 29.75 -7.57 23.54
CA THR A 452 31.22 -7.68 23.47
C THR A 452 31.76 -6.81 22.31
N GLN A 453 33.07 -6.83 22.05
CA GLN A 453 33.64 -6.17 20.84
C GLN A 453 33.29 -6.90 19.54
N LYS A 454 32.72 -8.10 19.63
CA LYS A 454 32.34 -8.96 18.50
C LYS A 454 30.83 -9.15 18.38
N ASP A 455 30.09 -8.89 19.44
CA ASP A 455 28.66 -9.16 19.56
C ASP A 455 27.90 -7.87 19.85
N ARG A 456 27.00 -7.48 18.95
CA ARG A 456 26.07 -6.36 19.14
C ARG A 456 24.64 -6.87 19.02
N LEU A 457 23.79 -6.49 19.97
CA LEU A 457 22.35 -6.74 19.94
C LEU A 457 21.60 -5.44 19.66
N HIS A 458 20.60 -5.50 18.79
CA HIS A 458 19.68 -4.39 18.53
C HIS A 458 18.24 -4.87 18.60
N GLY A 459 17.40 -4.13 19.31
CA GLY A 459 15.97 -4.43 19.46
C GLY A 459 15.13 -3.17 19.23
N TYR A 460 14.11 -3.28 18.39
CA TYR A 460 13.13 -2.23 18.15
C TYR A 460 11.71 -2.79 18.24
N TYR A 461 10.84 -2.06 18.91
CA TYR A 461 9.42 -2.39 19.00
C TYR A 461 8.57 -1.14 18.83
N VAL A 462 7.50 -1.26 18.07
CA VAL A 462 6.55 -0.16 17.84
C VAL A 462 5.12 -0.67 17.86
N ILE A 463 4.25 0.15 18.44
CA ILE A 463 2.82 -0.08 18.54
C ILE A 463 2.09 1.16 18.04
N GLN A 464 1.10 0.96 17.16
CA GLN A 464 0.20 2.00 16.70
C GLN A 464 -1.24 1.59 16.94
N LYS A 465 -2.04 2.51 17.48
CA LYS A 465 -3.49 2.40 17.56
C LYS A 465 -4.14 3.59 16.88
N ASP A 466 -5.03 3.33 15.94
CA ASP A 466 -5.80 4.36 15.23
C ASP A 466 -7.30 4.07 15.29
N LEU A 467 -8.07 5.15 15.21
CA LEU A 467 -9.52 5.17 15.06
C LEU A 467 -9.87 6.21 14.01
N ARG A 468 -10.63 5.82 13.00
CA ARG A 468 -11.02 6.67 11.88
C ARG A 468 -12.49 6.46 11.57
N GLN A 469 -13.24 7.54 11.36
CA GLN A 469 -14.64 7.48 10.93
C GLN A 469 -14.74 7.86 9.46
N GLU A 470 -15.26 6.99 8.60
CA GLU A 470 -15.56 7.34 7.21
C GLU A 470 -17.03 7.68 7.04
N PRO A 471 -17.37 8.90 6.59
CA PRO A 471 -18.76 9.27 6.40
C PRO A 471 -19.41 8.67 5.15
N THR A 472 -18.63 8.25 4.15
CA THR A 472 -19.13 7.84 2.83
C THR A 472 -18.67 6.45 2.39
N ALA A 473 -18.87 5.45 3.24
CA ALA A 473 -18.50 4.05 2.96
C ALA A 473 -19.64 3.26 2.27
N GLY A 474 -19.31 2.20 1.52
CA GLY A 474 -20.28 1.21 1.04
C GLY A 474 -20.68 1.29 -0.44
N GLY A 475 -20.53 0.17 -1.17
CA GLY A 475 -21.05 0.01 -2.53
C GLY A 475 -20.42 0.91 -3.61
N ALA A 476 -20.94 0.79 -4.84
CA ALA A 476 -20.38 1.46 -6.03
C ALA A 476 -20.44 3.00 -6.01
N ILE A 477 -21.35 3.59 -5.21
CA ILE A 477 -21.51 5.05 -5.09
C ILE A 477 -21.13 5.59 -3.70
N GLY A 478 -20.84 4.72 -2.72
CA GLY A 478 -20.70 5.13 -1.32
C GLY A 478 -22.05 5.46 -0.68
N ALA A 479 -22.17 5.32 0.65
CA ALA A 479 -23.18 6.05 1.38
C ALA A 479 -22.93 7.56 1.15
N ASN A 480 -23.94 8.29 0.71
CA ASN A 480 -23.79 9.70 0.36
C ASN A 480 -24.77 10.60 1.12
N ILE A 481 -25.28 10.12 2.26
CA ILE A 481 -25.97 10.92 3.27
C ILE A 481 -25.37 10.63 4.66
N PRO A 482 -25.39 11.59 5.61
CA PRO A 482 -24.80 11.41 6.93
C PRO A 482 -25.39 10.22 7.70
N GLY A 483 -24.56 9.51 8.48
CA GLY A 483 -24.97 8.46 9.42
C GLY A 483 -24.74 7.01 8.96
N PHE A 484 -24.43 6.81 7.67
CA PHE A 484 -24.37 5.47 7.06
C PHE A 484 -22.97 5.00 6.63
N GLY A 485 -21.93 5.75 6.97
CA GLY A 485 -20.56 5.31 6.74
C GLY A 485 -20.08 4.25 7.74
N ASP A 486 -18.76 4.16 7.92
CA ASP A 486 -18.11 3.17 8.81
C ASP A 486 -17.24 3.84 9.90
N THR A 487 -16.89 3.05 10.91
CA THR A 487 -15.81 3.34 11.87
C THR A 487 -14.77 2.23 11.77
N ARG A 488 -13.53 2.63 11.57
CA ARG A 488 -12.37 1.73 11.42
C ARG A 488 -11.47 1.86 12.63
N SER A 489 -11.10 0.73 13.21
CA SER A 489 -10.14 0.65 14.31
C SER A 489 -8.98 -0.23 13.89
N GLY A 490 -7.76 0.22 14.17
CA GLY A 490 -6.55 -0.54 13.93
C GLY A 490 -5.67 -0.67 15.16
N LEU A 491 -5.03 -1.82 15.30
CA LEU A 491 -3.94 -2.07 16.24
C LEU A 491 -2.82 -2.78 15.49
N ARG A 492 -1.63 -2.19 15.52
CA ARG A 492 -0.49 -2.65 14.73
C ARG A 492 0.75 -2.75 15.59
N HIS A 493 1.53 -3.79 15.35
CA HIS A 493 2.76 -4.11 16.06
C HIS A 493 3.83 -4.46 15.05
N LEU A 494 5.04 -3.95 15.29
CA LEU A 494 6.25 -4.47 14.65
C LEU A 494 7.31 -4.65 15.72
N MET A 495 8.00 -5.78 15.65
CA MET A 495 9.20 -6.04 16.44
C MET A 495 10.33 -6.44 15.51
N THR A 496 11.51 -5.89 15.74
CA THR A 496 12.76 -6.30 15.12
C THR A 496 13.76 -6.62 16.22
N PHE A 497 14.47 -7.72 16.07
CA PHE A 497 15.59 -8.09 16.92
C PHE A 497 16.72 -8.54 16.01
N SER A 498 17.92 -8.03 16.24
CA SER A 498 19.10 -8.44 15.49
C SER A 498 20.32 -8.63 16.37
N GLU A 499 21.22 -9.52 15.93
CA GLU A 499 22.52 -9.74 16.54
C GLU A 499 23.60 -9.69 15.46
N ASP A 500 24.57 -8.81 15.56
CA ASP A 500 25.76 -8.77 14.69
C ASP A 500 26.90 -9.53 15.39
N HIS A 501 27.43 -10.58 14.76
CA HIS A 501 28.58 -11.34 15.24
C HIS A 501 29.78 -11.24 14.30
N SER A 502 30.92 -10.76 14.81
CA SER A 502 32.20 -10.77 14.10
C SER A 502 33.07 -11.94 14.55
N PHE A 503 33.17 -12.99 13.72
CA PHE A 503 34.03 -14.14 14.00
C PHE A 503 35.51 -13.78 13.86
N SER A 504 35.83 -13.01 12.82
CA SER A 504 37.19 -12.59 12.45
C SER A 504 37.16 -11.33 11.59
N SER A 505 38.32 -10.80 11.21
CA SER A 505 38.48 -9.63 10.34
C SER A 505 37.92 -9.79 8.92
N TRP A 506 37.55 -11.00 8.52
CA TRP A 506 37.05 -11.34 7.18
C TRP A 506 35.76 -12.14 7.19
N LEU A 507 35.18 -12.45 8.35
CA LEU A 507 33.96 -13.25 8.47
C LEU A 507 33.07 -12.70 9.57
N ALA A 508 31.84 -12.31 9.21
CA ALA A 508 30.80 -11.92 10.15
C ALA A 508 29.44 -12.45 9.72
N ASN A 509 28.55 -12.60 10.68
CA ASN A 509 27.17 -12.99 10.48
C ASN A 509 26.27 -11.99 11.19
N THR A 510 25.05 -11.77 10.73
CA THR A 510 24.15 -10.91 11.51
C THR A 510 22.73 -11.43 11.60
N VAL A 511 22.33 -12.01 12.72
CA VAL A 511 20.98 -12.52 12.95
C VAL A 511 19.85 -11.50 12.88
N ARG A 512 18.69 -11.82 12.25
CA ARG A 512 17.42 -11.05 12.34
C ARG A 512 16.20 -11.92 12.60
N LEU A 513 15.45 -11.56 13.65
CA LEU A 513 14.13 -12.08 13.98
C LEU A 513 13.14 -10.90 14.02
N GLY A 514 11.97 -11.08 13.44
CA GLY A 514 10.93 -10.07 13.56
C GLY A 514 9.52 -10.60 13.36
N PHE A 515 8.56 -9.80 13.77
CA PHE A 515 7.17 -10.02 13.38
C PHE A 515 6.47 -8.69 13.10
N ASN A 516 5.56 -8.72 12.16
CA ASN A 516 4.63 -7.65 11.82
C ASN A 516 3.22 -8.18 12.04
N ARG A 517 2.41 -7.47 12.83
CA ARG A 517 1.02 -7.87 13.11
C ARG A 517 0.09 -6.70 12.99
N ILE A 518 -1.01 -6.91 12.27
CA ILE A 518 -2.11 -5.95 12.19
C ILE A 518 -3.41 -6.59 12.63
N HIS A 519 -4.25 -5.80 13.29
CA HIS A 519 -5.63 -6.12 13.56
C HIS A 519 -6.48 -4.93 13.14
N LEU A 520 -7.36 -5.14 12.17
CA LEU A 520 -8.21 -4.11 11.59
C LEU A 520 -9.67 -4.54 11.70
N THR A 521 -10.54 -3.61 12.04
CA THR A 521 -12.00 -3.82 12.01
C THR A 521 -12.68 -2.65 11.33
N PHE A 522 -13.76 -2.95 10.60
CA PHE A 522 -14.60 -2.01 9.87
C PHE A 522 -16.02 -2.28 10.36
N THR A 523 -16.58 -1.29 11.06
CA THR A 523 -17.88 -1.41 11.70
C THR A 523 -18.81 -0.35 11.13
N PRO A 524 -19.96 -0.73 10.52
CA PRO A 524 -20.94 0.23 10.07
C PRO A 524 -21.36 1.17 11.20
N ASN A 525 -21.49 2.47 10.92
CA ASN A 525 -21.93 3.45 11.91
C ASN A 525 -23.41 3.25 12.28
N GLY A 526 -24.22 2.77 11.32
CA GLY A 526 -25.64 2.46 11.49
C GLY A 526 -25.90 0.96 11.58
N LEU A 527 -25.67 0.34 12.75
CA LEU A 527 -26.06 -1.06 13.04
C LEU A 527 -27.60 -1.17 13.23
N LEU A 528 -28.32 -0.97 12.15
CA LEU A 528 -29.78 -0.94 12.10
C LEU A 528 -30.31 -2.32 11.71
N ASP A 529 -31.11 -2.94 12.57
CA ASP A 529 -31.68 -4.27 12.34
C ASP A 529 -32.81 -4.19 11.28
N PRO A 530 -32.68 -4.87 10.11
CA PRO A 530 -33.67 -4.83 9.04
C PRO A 530 -35.08 -5.23 9.48
N VAL A 531 -35.22 -6.11 10.48
CA VAL A 531 -36.53 -6.54 10.99
C VAL A 531 -37.31 -5.36 11.59
N LYS A 532 -36.63 -4.38 12.19
CA LYS A 532 -37.27 -3.17 12.73
C LYS A 532 -37.77 -2.20 11.66
N PHE A 533 -37.37 -2.43 10.41
CA PHE A 533 -37.77 -1.67 9.23
C PHE A 533 -38.71 -2.48 8.33
N ASN A 534 -39.38 -3.52 8.85
CA ASN A 534 -40.27 -4.40 8.11
C ASN A 534 -39.61 -5.12 6.91
N ILE A 535 -38.29 -5.41 7.01
CA ILE A 535 -37.52 -6.11 5.99
C ILE A 535 -37.29 -7.56 6.44
N SER A 536 -37.82 -8.51 5.68
CA SER A 536 -37.64 -9.95 5.89
C SER A 536 -36.53 -10.49 4.99
N MET A 537 -35.30 -10.53 5.52
CA MET A 537 -34.14 -11.02 4.77
C MET A 537 -34.12 -12.55 4.63
N PRO A 538 -33.47 -13.11 3.59
CA PRO A 538 -33.34 -14.55 3.41
C PRO A 538 -32.70 -15.27 4.59
N ALA A 539 -33.09 -16.52 4.82
CA ALA A 539 -32.48 -17.37 5.84
C ALA A 539 -30.96 -17.50 5.59
N GLY A 540 -30.16 -17.33 6.64
CA GLY A 540 -28.70 -17.34 6.55
C GLY A 540 -28.07 -16.00 6.18
N ALA A 541 -28.85 -14.96 5.86
CA ALA A 541 -28.33 -13.60 5.72
C ALA A 541 -27.86 -13.06 7.10
N PRO A 542 -26.81 -12.21 7.14
CA PRO A 542 -26.25 -11.69 8.39
C PRO A 542 -27.08 -10.53 8.99
N VAL A 543 -28.39 -10.74 9.18
CA VAL A 543 -29.41 -9.73 9.53
C VAL A 543 -29.11 -8.90 10.78
N ALA A 544 -28.41 -9.47 11.77
CA ALA A 544 -28.05 -8.75 13.00
C ALA A 544 -26.93 -7.70 12.81
N SER A 545 -26.43 -7.52 11.58
CA SER A 545 -25.21 -6.77 11.29
C SER A 545 -25.42 -5.42 10.59
N GLY A 546 -26.65 -5.09 10.18
CA GLY A 546 -27.01 -3.79 9.60
C GLY A 546 -28.08 -3.87 8.50
N LEU A 547 -28.63 -2.72 8.12
CA LEU A 547 -29.55 -2.58 6.99
C LEU A 547 -28.78 -2.84 5.68
N PRO A 548 -29.34 -3.60 4.72
CA PRO A 548 -28.74 -3.72 3.39
C PRO A 548 -28.50 -2.36 2.74
N PHE A 549 -27.51 -2.26 1.87
CA PHE A 549 -27.22 -1.01 1.15
C PHE A 549 -28.28 -0.73 0.08
N LEU A 550 -28.88 0.45 0.07
CA LEU A 550 -29.85 0.88 -0.94
C LEU A 550 -29.18 1.84 -1.93
N ASN A 551 -29.16 1.45 -3.20
CA ASN A 551 -28.68 2.27 -4.31
C ASN A 551 -29.87 2.69 -5.21
N VAL A 552 -30.20 3.98 -5.20
CA VAL A 552 -31.27 4.56 -6.02
C VAL A 552 -30.67 5.37 -7.16
N GLY A 553 -30.75 4.82 -8.38
CA GLY A 553 -30.35 5.48 -9.62
C GLY A 553 -28.87 5.87 -9.71
N ASN A 554 -27.98 5.25 -8.91
CA ASN A 554 -26.59 5.70 -8.71
C ASN A 554 -26.46 7.16 -8.22
N ALA A 555 -27.52 7.72 -7.63
CA ALA A 555 -27.57 9.11 -7.18
C ALA A 555 -27.75 9.23 -5.66
N LEU A 556 -28.51 8.31 -5.04
CA LEU A 556 -28.69 8.23 -3.59
C LEU A 556 -28.25 6.85 -3.09
N GLY A 557 -27.28 6.84 -2.18
CA GLY A 557 -26.73 5.63 -1.55
C GLY A 557 -26.78 5.73 -0.04
N PHE A 558 -27.36 4.74 0.63
CA PHE A 558 -27.45 4.70 2.10
C PHE A 558 -27.75 3.29 2.62
N GLY A 559 -27.69 3.09 3.94
CA GLY A 559 -27.72 1.76 4.57
C GLY A 559 -26.34 1.32 5.05
N GLY A 560 -26.24 0.10 5.57
CA GLY A 560 -24.95 -0.44 5.99
C GLY A 560 -24.05 -0.70 4.77
N PRO A 561 -22.74 -0.39 4.84
CA PRO A 561 -21.82 -0.72 3.77
C PRO A 561 -21.83 -2.21 3.41
N THR A 562 -21.79 -2.50 2.11
CA THR A 562 -21.64 -3.88 1.61
C THR A 562 -20.31 -4.48 2.07
N ASN A 563 -20.27 -5.78 2.34
CA ASN A 563 -19.11 -6.48 2.92
C ASN A 563 -18.71 -6.02 4.33
N GLU A 564 -19.65 -5.42 5.08
CA GLU A 564 -19.43 -5.05 6.48
C GLU A 564 -20.53 -5.64 7.39
N PRO A 565 -20.22 -5.89 8.68
CA PRO A 565 -18.93 -5.71 9.35
C PRO A 565 -17.86 -6.67 8.81
N GLN A 566 -16.63 -6.19 8.79
CA GLN A 566 -15.46 -6.98 8.41
C GLN A 566 -14.27 -6.68 9.31
N GLY A 567 -13.28 -7.55 9.28
CA GLY A 567 -12.02 -7.34 9.94
C GLY A 567 -11.01 -8.39 9.58
N ARG A 568 -9.75 -8.14 9.92
CA ARG A 568 -8.69 -9.11 9.74
C ARG A 568 -7.63 -9.01 10.82
N GLY A 569 -7.02 -10.14 11.11
CA GLY A 569 -5.82 -10.25 11.93
C GLY A 569 -4.71 -10.89 11.12
N ASP A 570 -3.70 -10.13 10.74
CA ASP A 570 -2.60 -10.60 9.92
C ASP A 570 -1.33 -10.66 10.76
N THR A 571 -0.54 -11.70 10.60
CA THR A 571 0.76 -11.84 11.27
C THR A 571 1.75 -12.46 10.32
N THR A 572 2.85 -11.76 10.09
CA THR A 572 4.01 -12.25 9.38
C THR A 572 5.15 -12.37 10.38
N ALA A 573 5.66 -13.57 10.58
CA ALA A 573 6.90 -13.80 11.33
C ALA A 573 8.03 -14.05 10.34
N VAL A 574 9.19 -13.42 10.58
CA VAL A 574 10.35 -13.45 9.69
C VAL A 574 11.59 -13.84 10.49
N LEU A 575 12.37 -14.72 9.89
CA LEU A 575 13.67 -15.15 10.35
C LEU A 575 14.62 -15.10 9.13
N ASN A 576 15.62 -14.22 9.15
CA ASN A 576 16.45 -13.90 7.97
C ASN A 576 17.92 -14.25 8.31
N ASP A 577 18.72 -14.78 7.34
CA ASP A 577 20.18 -15.19 7.30
C ASP A 577 21.15 -14.49 6.33
N THR A 578 22.31 -14.01 6.79
CA THR A 578 23.36 -13.33 6.01
C THR A 578 24.71 -13.45 6.72
N LEU A 579 25.53 -14.31 6.15
CA LEU A 579 26.95 -14.45 6.40
C LEU A 579 27.73 -13.65 5.36
N SER A 580 28.56 -12.73 5.82
CA SER A 580 29.45 -11.90 5.01
C SER A 580 30.89 -12.40 5.11
N TRP A 581 31.50 -12.73 3.97
CA TRP A 581 32.84 -13.32 3.90
C TRP A 581 33.73 -12.62 2.87
N LEU A 582 34.84 -12.04 3.34
CA LEU A 582 35.87 -11.46 2.48
C LEU A 582 36.98 -12.48 2.21
N ARG A 583 37.34 -12.66 0.94
CA ARG A 583 38.52 -13.46 0.57
C ARG A 583 39.20 -12.93 -0.68
N GLY A 584 40.37 -12.31 -0.49
CA GLY A 584 41.14 -11.73 -1.58
C GLY A 584 40.36 -10.63 -2.31
N ARG A 585 40.07 -10.84 -3.60
CA ARG A 585 39.31 -9.87 -4.42
C ARG A 585 37.78 -10.06 -4.38
N HIS A 586 37.30 -11.02 -3.60
CA HIS A 586 35.89 -11.39 -3.51
C HIS A 586 35.30 -10.97 -2.17
N SER A 587 34.10 -10.38 -2.22
CA SER A 587 33.26 -10.12 -1.06
C SER A 587 31.96 -10.88 -1.25
N PHE A 588 31.83 -12.00 -0.54
CA PHE A 588 30.68 -12.86 -0.61
C PHE A 588 29.63 -12.52 0.46
N ALA A 589 28.36 -12.70 0.11
CA ALA A 589 27.24 -12.75 1.05
C ALA A 589 26.40 -13.99 0.76
N PHE A 590 26.10 -14.77 1.79
CA PHE A 590 25.29 -16.00 1.69
C PHE A 590 24.20 -15.93 2.73
N GLY A 591 23.04 -16.48 2.44
CA GLY A 591 21.96 -16.37 3.40
C GLY A 591 20.64 -16.96 2.97
N GLY A 592 19.60 -16.67 3.74
CA GLY A 592 18.25 -17.15 3.46
C GLY A 592 17.20 -16.47 4.29
N GLU A 593 15.94 -16.80 4.06
CA GLU A 593 14.84 -16.25 4.85
C GLU A 593 13.74 -17.29 5.01
N ILE A 594 13.20 -17.37 6.22
CA ILE A 594 12.00 -18.15 6.53
C ILE A 594 10.93 -17.14 6.91
N ARG A 595 9.83 -17.18 6.17
CA ARG A 595 8.63 -16.39 6.47
C ARG A 595 7.46 -17.31 6.76
N ARG A 596 6.60 -16.90 7.68
CA ARG A 596 5.28 -17.50 7.86
C ARG A 596 4.24 -16.41 7.99
N ALA A 597 3.33 -16.36 7.02
CA ALA A 597 2.15 -15.52 7.07
C ALA A 597 0.95 -16.31 7.61
N TYR A 598 0.17 -15.65 8.46
CA TYR A 598 -1.11 -16.10 8.96
C TYR A 598 -2.12 -14.96 8.88
N ASN A 599 -3.21 -15.18 8.14
CA ASN A 599 -4.33 -14.25 8.06
C ASN A 599 -5.56 -14.87 8.72
N ASN A 600 -6.34 -14.06 9.41
CA ASN A 600 -7.62 -14.48 9.98
C ASN A 600 -8.65 -13.43 9.60
N ASN A 601 -9.39 -13.70 8.53
CA ASN A 601 -10.36 -12.78 7.96
C ASN A 601 -11.76 -13.07 8.50
N ILE A 602 -12.49 -11.99 8.77
CA ILE A 602 -13.89 -11.99 9.12
C ILE A 602 -14.58 -11.10 8.11
N ALA A 603 -15.53 -11.65 7.35
CA ALA A 603 -16.27 -10.87 6.37
C ALA A 603 -17.72 -11.36 6.33
N PHE A 604 -18.63 -10.39 6.46
CA PHE A 604 -20.06 -10.57 6.26
C PHE A 604 -20.51 -9.65 5.15
N ASN A 605 -21.51 -10.05 4.36
CA ASN A 605 -22.12 -9.17 3.38
C ASN A 605 -23.64 -9.15 3.58
N ILE A 606 -24.10 -8.05 4.16
CA ILE A 606 -25.52 -7.77 4.45
C ILE A 606 -26.37 -7.52 3.20
N GLY A 607 -25.75 -7.42 2.02
CA GLY A 607 -26.42 -7.29 0.74
C GLY A 607 -26.72 -5.86 0.31
N SER A 608 -27.25 -5.73 -0.91
CA SER A 608 -27.65 -4.46 -1.49
C SER A 608 -28.85 -4.57 -2.42
N PHE A 609 -29.74 -3.58 -2.36
CA PHE A 609 -30.83 -3.34 -3.31
C PHE A 609 -30.44 -2.25 -4.31
N THR A 610 -30.76 -2.47 -5.58
CA THR A 610 -30.56 -1.49 -6.66
C THR A 610 -31.89 -1.12 -7.31
N PHE A 611 -32.16 0.18 -7.42
CA PHE A 611 -33.33 0.75 -8.07
C PHE A 611 -32.88 1.55 -9.30
N ASN A 612 -32.92 0.93 -10.47
CA ASN A 612 -32.61 1.55 -11.76
C ASN A 612 -33.82 1.47 -12.70
N GLN A 613 -33.74 2.10 -13.88
CA GLN A 613 -34.72 1.89 -14.94
C GLN A 613 -34.57 0.46 -15.51
N THR A 614 -35.68 -0.25 -15.68
CA THR A 614 -35.73 -1.56 -16.34
C THR A 614 -35.92 -1.36 -17.86
N GLY A 615 -34.95 -1.78 -18.68
CA GLY A 615 -35.04 -1.73 -20.16
C GLY A 615 -33.73 -1.33 -20.87
N SER A 616 -33.64 -1.61 -22.18
CA SER A 616 -32.46 -1.45 -23.05
C SER A 616 -32.08 0.00 -23.43
N ALA A 617 -32.61 1.02 -22.75
CA ALA A 617 -32.22 2.40 -22.97
C ALA A 617 -31.03 2.77 -22.06
N ALA A 618 -29.93 3.20 -22.66
CA ALA A 618 -28.66 3.53 -22.01
C ALA A 618 -28.70 4.76 -21.06
N ASN A 619 -29.89 5.24 -20.68
CA ASN A 619 -30.09 6.40 -19.83
C ASN A 619 -30.93 5.98 -18.61
N ASN A 620 -30.29 5.74 -17.46
CA ASN A 620 -30.99 5.61 -16.20
C ASN A 620 -31.77 6.90 -15.93
N ASN A 621 -33.07 6.92 -16.25
CA ASN A 621 -33.93 8.02 -15.85
C ASN A 621 -34.02 8.00 -14.32
N LEU A 622 -33.35 8.96 -13.67
CA LEU A 622 -33.35 9.12 -12.23
C LEU A 622 -34.81 9.12 -11.69
N LYS A 623 -35.75 9.79 -12.38
CA LYS A 623 -37.17 9.81 -11.98
C LYS A 623 -37.75 8.41 -11.84
N THR A 624 -37.49 7.52 -12.81
CA THR A 624 -37.93 6.13 -12.76
C THR A 624 -37.27 5.37 -11.62
N ALA A 625 -35.97 5.59 -11.37
CA ALA A 625 -35.27 4.98 -10.24
C ALA A 625 -35.87 5.38 -8.89
N MET A 626 -36.22 6.66 -8.70
CA MET A 626 -36.91 7.14 -7.50
C MET A 626 -38.31 6.53 -7.37
N GLN A 627 -39.10 6.51 -8.44
CA GLN A 627 -40.43 5.89 -8.44
C GLN A 627 -40.37 4.40 -8.08
N ASN A 628 -39.38 3.68 -8.60
CA ASN A 628 -39.11 2.28 -8.27
C ASN A 628 -38.76 2.12 -6.78
N PHE A 629 -37.97 3.03 -6.20
CA PHE A 629 -37.69 3.03 -4.76
C PHE A 629 -38.96 3.28 -3.92
N LEU A 630 -39.74 4.31 -4.25
CA LEU A 630 -40.94 4.68 -3.49
C LEU A 630 -42.05 3.62 -3.55
N SER A 631 -42.10 2.84 -4.64
CA SER A 631 -43.07 1.76 -4.86
C SER A 631 -42.58 0.38 -4.44
N ASP A 632 -41.43 0.30 -3.77
CA ASP A 632 -40.79 -0.96 -3.34
C ASP A 632 -40.52 -1.95 -4.50
N SER A 633 -40.06 -1.43 -5.63
CA SER A 633 -39.77 -2.21 -6.84
C SER A 633 -38.29 -2.15 -7.18
N ALA A 634 -37.49 -2.99 -6.53
CA ALA A 634 -36.06 -3.08 -6.83
C ALA A 634 -35.82 -3.77 -8.18
N SER A 635 -34.80 -3.32 -8.89
CA SER A 635 -34.34 -3.92 -10.15
C SER A 635 -33.32 -5.04 -9.95
N ALA A 636 -32.58 -5.01 -8.84
CA ALA A 636 -31.68 -6.08 -8.45
C ALA A 636 -31.51 -6.15 -6.93
N PHE A 637 -31.20 -7.34 -6.43
CA PHE A 637 -30.81 -7.60 -5.05
C PHE A 637 -29.62 -8.56 -5.01
N THR A 638 -28.65 -8.26 -4.15
CA THR A 638 -27.48 -9.11 -3.91
C THR A 638 -27.31 -9.34 -2.42
N VAL A 639 -26.87 -10.52 -2.01
CA VAL A 639 -26.55 -10.86 -0.61
C VAL A 639 -25.61 -12.05 -0.57
N GLN A 640 -24.82 -12.19 0.50
CA GLN A 640 -24.10 -13.41 0.79
C GLN A 640 -24.74 -14.09 1.98
N LEU A 641 -25.22 -15.32 1.80
CA LEU A 641 -25.67 -16.14 2.92
C LEU A 641 -24.46 -16.81 3.58
N GLY A 642 -24.46 -16.93 4.90
CA GLY A 642 -23.32 -17.43 5.66
C GLY A 642 -22.19 -16.40 5.80
N SER A 643 -20.96 -16.86 6.00
CA SER A 643 -19.78 -15.99 6.11
C SER A 643 -18.59 -16.55 5.37
N GLY A 644 -17.84 -15.68 4.69
CA GLY A 644 -16.60 -16.02 3.99
C GLY A 644 -15.40 -15.94 4.92
N ASN A 645 -15.53 -16.45 6.16
CA ASN A 645 -14.45 -16.36 7.14
C ASN A 645 -13.39 -17.42 6.85
N ASP A 646 -12.13 -17.02 6.85
CA ASP A 646 -11.01 -17.91 6.59
C ASP A 646 -9.78 -17.62 7.45
N LYS A 647 -8.92 -18.63 7.52
CA LYS A 647 -7.64 -18.63 8.21
C LYS A 647 -6.55 -19.10 7.26
N ILE A 648 -5.88 -18.17 6.61
CA ILE A 648 -4.94 -18.47 5.53
C ILE A 648 -3.53 -18.64 6.11
N LEU A 649 -2.82 -19.69 5.67
CA LEU A 649 -1.45 -20.02 6.02
C LEU A 649 -0.58 -20.05 4.76
N GLN A 650 0.54 -19.34 4.79
CA GLN A 650 1.52 -19.31 3.69
C GLN A 650 2.95 -19.25 4.24
N PRO A 651 3.65 -20.39 4.35
CA PRO A 651 5.10 -20.41 4.57
C PRO A 651 5.88 -20.10 3.28
N SER A 652 7.02 -19.42 3.43
CA SER A 652 7.98 -19.18 2.34
C SER A 652 9.40 -19.44 2.83
N TYR A 653 10.25 -19.98 1.95
CA TYR A 653 11.65 -20.28 2.22
C TYR A 653 12.54 -19.75 1.09
N ASP A 654 13.48 -18.88 1.43
CA ASP A 654 14.38 -18.26 0.48
C ASP A 654 15.84 -18.61 0.82
N ALA A 655 16.69 -18.63 -0.20
CA ALA A 655 18.15 -18.72 -0.06
C ALA A 655 18.83 -17.82 -1.09
N PHE A 656 19.98 -17.26 -0.76
CA PHE A 656 20.74 -16.43 -1.69
C PHE A 656 22.25 -16.59 -1.55
N LEU A 657 22.92 -16.21 -2.64
CA LEU A 657 24.36 -16.09 -2.79
C LEU A 657 24.65 -14.81 -3.57
N GLN A 658 25.63 -14.04 -3.12
CA GLN A 658 26.16 -12.89 -3.83
C GLN A 658 27.69 -12.85 -3.75
N ASP A 659 28.34 -12.42 -4.82
CA ASP A 659 29.76 -12.13 -4.90
C ASP A 659 29.97 -10.75 -5.54
N SER A 660 30.62 -9.86 -4.79
CA SER A 660 31.18 -8.61 -5.32
C SER A 660 32.68 -8.82 -5.58
N PHE A 661 33.01 -9.03 -6.85
CA PHE A 661 34.35 -9.35 -7.30
C PHE A 661 35.06 -8.14 -7.90
N LYS A 662 36.15 -7.70 -7.28
CA LYS A 662 37.03 -6.66 -7.83
C LYS A 662 37.95 -7.26 -8.89
N TRP A 663 37.48 -7.33 -10.14
CA TRP A 663 38.31 -7.79 -11.26
C TRP A 663 39.57 -6.94 -11.42
N ARG A 664 39.42 -5.61 -11.28
CA ARG A 664 40.49 -4.61 -11.21
C ARG A 664 40.17 -3.60 -10.09
N PRO A 665 41.16 -2.82 -9.58
CA PRO A 665 40.90 -1.82 -8.54
C PRO A 665 39.82 -0.79 -8.88
N ASN A 666 39.56 -0.57 -10.18
CA ASN A 666 38.57 0.36 -10.71
C ASN A 666 37.41 -0.35 -11.43
N PHE A 667 37.29 -1.68 -11.36
CA PHE A 667 36.24 -2.45 -12.04
C PHE A 667 35.73 -3.57 -11.13
N THR A 668 34.47 -3.46 -10.73
CA THR A 668 33.77 -4.42 -9.85
C THR A 668 32.69 -5.15 -10.65
N VAL A 669 32.64 -6.47 -10.54
CA VAL A 669 31.57 -7.33 -11.05
C VAL A 669 30.71 -7.76 -9.86
N ASN A 670 29.40 -7.61 -9.97
CA ASN A 670 28.44 -8.10 -8.97
C ASN A 670 27.66 -9.28 -9.56
N LEU A 671 27.77 -10.44 -8.93
CA LEU A 671 27.06 -11.66 -9.29
C LEU A 671 26.16 -12.07 -8.13
N GLY A 672 24.89 -12.35 -8.40
CA GLY A 672 23.92 -12.76 -7.39
C GLY A 672 22.99 -13.85 -7.91
N LEU A 673 22.57 -14.73 -7.00
CA LEU A 673 21.52 -15.69 -7.24
C LEU A 673 20.66 -15.79 -5.98
N ARG A 674 19.36 -15.60 -6.13
CA ARG A 674 18.37 -15.93 -5.10
C ARG A 674 17.45 -17.04 -5.60
N TYR A 675 17.08 -17.94 -4.71
CA TYR A 675 16.00 -18.90 -4.91
C TYR A 675 14.92 -18.62 -3.87
N ALA A 676 13.67 -18.55 -4.32
CA ALA A 676 12.50 -18.39 -3.44
C ALA A 676 11.56 -19.57 -3.63
N TRP A 677 11.13 -20.17 -2.53
CA TRP A 677 10.06 -21.14 -2.52
C TRP A 677 8.86 -20.52 -1.81
N ASN A 678 7.82 -20.20 -2.57
CA ASN A 678 6.58 -19.62 -2.05
C ASN A 678 5.52 -20.71 -2.09
N SER A 679 5.00 -21.12 -0.94
CA SER A 679 3.92 -22.10 -0.92
C SER A 679 2.64 -21.53 -1.54
N SER A 680 1.84 -22.37 -2.20
CA SER A 680 0.43 -22.02 -2.43
C SER A 680 -0.25 -21.84 -1.07
N PRO A 681 -0.99 -20.74 -0.85
CA PRO A 681 -1.77 -20.54 0.36
C PRO A 681 -2.70 -21.72 0.64
N SER A 682 -2.91 -21.99 1.93
CA SER A 682 -3.83 -23.02 2.42
C SER A 682 -4.74 -22.45 3.50
N GLU A 683 -5.90 -23.07 3.73
CA GLU A 683 -6.87 -22.64 4.75
C GLU A 683 -6.87 -23.62 5.93
N ALA A 684 -6.72 -23.11 7.16
CA ALA A 684 -6.47 -23.93 8.35
C ALA A 684 -7.64 -24.83 8.77
N ALA A 685 -8.86 -24.53 8.34
CA ALA A 685 -10.09 -25.29 8.57
C ALA A 685 -10.63 -25.98 7.30
N ASN A 686 -9.87 -25.97 6.19
CA ASN A 686 -10.25 -26.44 4.86
C ASN A 686 -11.53 -25.78 4.28
N HIS A 687 -11.75 -24.49 4.53
CA HIS A 687 -12.91 -23.74 4.02
C HIS A 687 -12.81 -23.30 2.56
N PHE A 688 -11.69 -23.53 1.89
CA PHE A 688 -11.54 -23.19 0.48
C PHE A 688 -12.36 -24.12 -0.41
N SER A 689 -13.25 -23.53 -1.20
CA SER A 689 -14.00 -24.17 -2.26
C SER A 689 -13.76 -23.38 -3.55
N GLN A 690 -13.48 -24.05 -4.66
CA GLN A 690 -13.25 -23.40 -5.95
C GLN A 690 -14.12 -23.99 -7.05
N PHE A 691 -14.44 -23.17 -8.05
CA PHE A 691 -15.02 -23.65 -9.30
C PHE A 691 -13.93 -24.25 -10.20
N ASP A 692 -14.08 -25.52 -10.58
CA ASP A 692 -13.21 -26.20 -11.54
C ASP A 692 -13.81 -26.08 -12.95
N PRO A 693 -13.20 -25.29 -13.86
CA PRO A 693 -13.70 -25.11 -15.21
C PRO A 693 -13.56 -26.36 -16.10
N THR A 694 -12.76 -27.35 -15.71
CA THR A 694 -12.58 -28.59 -16.48
C THR A 694 -13.81 -29.48 -16.38
N THR A 695 -14.42 -29.53 -15.20
CA THR A 695 -15.61 -30.34 -14.91
C THR A 695 -16.88 -29.50 -14.82
N GLY A 696 -16.77 -28.18 -14.67
CA GLY A 696 -17.89 -27.26 -14.45
C GLY A 696 -18.50 -27.37 -13.05
N THR A 697 -17.75 -27.86 -12.05
CA THR A 697 -18.25 -28.18 -10.70
C THR A 697 -17.57 -27.36 -9.61
N LEU A 698 -18.19 -27.26 -8.43
CA LEU A 698 -17.55 -26.76 -7.21
C LEU A 698 -16.87 -27.90 -6.45
N VAL A 699 -15.60 -27.68 -6.09
CA VAL A 699 -14.76 -28.67 -5.39
C VAL A 699 -14.05 -28.04 -4.20
N GLN A 700 -13.83 -28.83 -3.14
CA GLN A 700 -13.00 -28.41 -2.02
C GLN A 700 -11.53 -28.34 -2.44
N ALA A 701 -10.83 -27.27 -2.06
CA ALA A 701 -9.48 -26.97 -2.52
C ALA A 701 -8.50 -26.80 -1.35
N ASN A 702 -7.73 -27.84 -1.02
CA ASN A 702 -6.70 -27.73 0.02
C ASN A 702 -5.48 -26.91 -0.44
N GLN A 703 -5.16 -27.00 -1.74
CA GLN A 703 -4.19 -26.16 -2.43
C GLN A 703 -4.87 -25.59 -3.68
N PRO A 704 -5.22 -24.30 -3.69
CA PRO A 704 -5.96 -23.70 -4.81
C PRO A 704 -5.25 -23.76 -6.15
N TYR A 705 -3.92 -23.73 -6.15
CA TYR A 705 -3.08 -23.81 -7.34
C TYR A 705 -1.76 -24.53 -7.03
N HIS A 706 -0.99 -24.88 -8.07
CA HIS A 706 0.28 -25.55 -7.90
C HIS A 706 1.35 -24.62 -7.32
N THR A 707 2.00 -25.05 -6.23
CA THR A 707 3.17 -24.37 -5.68
C THR A 707 4.29 -24.25 -6.72
N ASN A 708 4.80 -23.03 -6.91
CA ASN A 708 5.87 -22.76 -7.86
C ASN A 708 7.25 -23.02 -7.23
N ASN A 709 8.02 -23.93 -7.83
CA ASN A 709 9.36 -24.31 -7.38
C ASN A 709 10.47 -23.78 -8.32
N LYS A 710 10.18 -22.79 -9.17
CA LYS A 710 11.07 -22.35 -10.25
C LYS A 710 11.52 -20.88 -10.12
N ASN A 711 11.36 -20.27 -8.94
CA ASN A 711 11.69 -18.86 -8.73
C ASN A 711 13.20 -18.65 -8.49
N PHE A 712 13.99 -18.89 -9.54
CA PHE A 712 15.40 -18.50 -9.59
C PHE A 712 15.54 -17.06 -10.06
N GLN A 713 16.30 -16.29 -9.31
CA GLN A 713 16.46 -14.84 -9.45
C GLN A 713 17.94 -14.51 -9.65
N PRO A 714 18.53 -14.80 -10.84
CA PRO A 714 19.89 -14.40 -11.16
C PRO A 714 20.00 -12.88 -11.30
N ARG A 715 21.15 -12.35 -10.88
CA ARG A 715 21.50 -10.92 -10.92
C ARG A 715 22.95 -10.79 -11.36
N VAL A 716 23.20 -9.92 -12.32
CA VAL A 716 24.54 -9.66 -12.84
C VAL A 716 24.68 -8.19 -13.14
N GLY A 717 25.82 -7.62 -12.78
CA GLY A 717 26.15 -6.25 -13.15
C GLY A 717 27.61 -5.93 -12.97
N PHE A 718 27.99 -4.73 -13.37
CA PHE A 718 29.32 -4.19 -13.13
C PHE A 718 29.28 -2.70 -12.78
N ALA A 719 30.31 -2.26 -12.08
CA ALA A 719 30.61 -0.85 -11.84
C ALA A 719 32.06 -0.58 -12.25
N TRP A 720 32.28 0.45 -13.05
CA TRP A 720 33.58 0.78 -13.63
C TRP A 720 33.88 2.26 -13.46
N ASP A 721 35.04 2.58 -12.87
CA ASP A 721 35.65 3.91 -12.92
C ASP A 721 36.70 3.96 -14.04
N PRO A 722 36.39 4.56 -15.21
CA PRO A 722 37.29 4.55 -16.36
C PRO A 722 38.59 5.32 -16.13
N PHE A 723 38.56 6.34 -15.27
CA PHE A 723 39.67 7.28 -15.07
C PHE A 723 40.46 7.05 -13.78
N LYS A 724 40.05 6.07 -12.95
CA LYS A 724 40.71 5.68 -11.69
C LYS A 724 40.83 6.82 -10.69
N ASN A 725 39.90 7.77 -10.73
CA ASN A 725 39.90 8.96 -9.88
C ASN A 725 38.62 9.10 -9.04
N GLY A 726 37.70 8.15 -9.12
CA GLY A 726 36.44 8.14 -8.39
C GLY A 726 35.42 9.19 -8.84
N LYS A 727 35.72 10.00 -9.88
CA LYS A 727 34.86 11.10 -10.32
C LYS A 727 33.90 10.72 -11.43
N THR A 728 34.06 9.54 -12.04
CA THR A 728 33.18 9.05 -13.09
C THR A 728 32.95 7.57 -12.91
N SER A 729 31.70 7.15 -13.01
CA SER A 729 31.32 5.74 -12.92
C SER A 729 30.39 5.38 -14.05
N ILE A 730 30.61 4.22 -14.64
CA ILE A 730 29.71 3.57 -15.58
C ILE A 730 29.24 2.28 -14.92
N ARG A 731 27.93 2.13 -14.79
CA ARG A 731 27.29 1.00 -14.12
C ARG A 731 26.25 0.39 -15.02
N ALA A 732 26.13 -0.92 -15.03
CA ALA A 732 25.04 -1.60 -15.71
C ALA A 732 24.69 -2.88 -14.97
N ALA A 733 23.42 -3.27 -15.04
CA ALA A 733 22.94 -4.49 -14.42
C ALA A 733 21.74 -5.09 -15.15
N TYR A 734 21.56 -6.39 -14.92
CA TYR A 734 20.40 -7.18 -15.29
C TYR A 734 19.99 -8.06 -14.09
N ALA A 735 18.71 -8.10 -13.76
CA ALA A 735 18.18 -8.92 -12.67
C ALA A 735 16.83 -9.55 -13.04
N ILE A 736 16.62 -10.79 -12.61
CA ILE A 736 15.28 -11.39 -12.52
C ILE A 736 14.83 -11.31 -11.06
N LEU A 737 13.65 -10.77 -10.83
CA LEU A 737 13.09 -10.53 -9.49
C LEU A 737 11.69 -11.15 -9.40
N THR A 738 11.42 -11.93 -8.36
CA THR A 738 10.11 -12.59 -8.18
C THR A 738 9.29 -11.89 -7.11
N GLN A 739 7.99 -11.78 -7.33
CA GLN A 739 7.01 -11.31 -6.36
C GLN A 739 6.34 -12.51 -5.66
N ASP A 740 6.29 -12.48 -4.33
CA ASP A 740 5.52 -13.40 -3.49
C ASP A 740 4.02 -13.12 -3.70
N PRO A 741 3.19 -14.12 -4.05
CA PRO A 741 1.76 -13.92 -4.22
C PRO A 741 1.10 -13.50 -2.90
N THR A 742 0.22 -12.52 -2.96
CA THR A 742 -0.56 -12.08 -1.80
C THR A 742 -1.67 -13.07 -1.46
N THR A 743 -2.07 -13.15 -0.19
CA THR A 743 -3.14 -14.08 0.22
C THR A 743 -4.53 -13.64 -0.23
N ASN A 744 -4.72 -12.37 -0.61
CA ASN A 744 -6.02 -11.90 -1.10
C ASN A 744 -6.48 -12.60 -2.39
N ILE A 745 -5.56 -13.20 -3.16
CA ILE A 745 -5.94 -13.97 -4.36
C ILE A 745 -6.79 -15.20 -4.04
N VAL A 746 -6.71 -15.75 -2.82
CA VAL A 746 -7.46 -16.94 -2.39
C VAL A 746 -8.65 -16.64 -1.48
N VAL A 747 -8.81 -15.41 -0.99
CA VAL A 747 -9.90 -15.04 -0.06
C VAL A 747 -11.28 -15.28 -0.68
N GLY A 748 -11.43 -15.10 -2.00
CA GLY A 748 -12.70 -15.38 -2.69
C GLY A 748 -13.18 -16.84 -2.57
N LEU A 749 -12.28 -17.79 -2.30
CA LEU A 749 -12.60 -19.22 -2.22
C LEU A 749 -13.36 -19.61 -0.96
N SER A 750 -13.18 -18.89 0.15
CA SER A 750 -14.00 -19.07 1.36
C SER A 750 -15.38 -18.44 1.20
N GLY A 751 -15.53 -17.52 0.25
CA GLY A 751 -16.80 -16.94 -0.20
C GLY A 751 -17.67 -17.86 -1.06
N ASN A 752 -17.18 -19.06 -1.41
CA ASN A 752 -17.92 -20.05 -2.19
C ASN A 752 -18.70 -21.04 -1.30
N PRO A 753 -19.74 -21.70 -1.86
CA PRO A 753 -20.45 -22.75 -1.13
C PRO A 753 -19.52 -23.90 -0.70
N PRO A 754 -19.84 -24.61 0.40
CA PRO A 754 -21.06 -24.53 1.19
C PRO A 754 -21.04 -23.47 2.32
N TYR A 755 -19.91 -22.81 2.55
CA TYR A 755 -19.71 -21.92 3.70
C TYR A 755 -20.34 -20.54 3.52
N ALA A 756 -20.21 -20.01 2.31
CA ALA A 756 -20.82 -18.76 1.90
C ALA A 756 -21.52 -18.94 0.55
N ILE A 757 -22.65 -18.29 0.37
CA ILE A 757 -23.48 -18.47 -0.83
C ILE A 757 -23.80 -17.09 -1.38
N PRO A 758 -23.03 -16.60 -2.37
CA PRO A 758 -23.28 -15.32 -3.00
C PRO A 758 -24.48 -15.45 -3.94
N ILE A 759 -25.51 -14.68 -3.64
CA ILE A 759 -26.78 -14.65 -4.35
C ILE A 759 -26.89 -13.33 -5.10
N SER A 760 -27.27 -13.41 -6.37
CA SER A 760 -27.63 -12.25 -7.18
C SER A 760 -28.96 -12.51 -7.88
N ILE A 761 -29.87 -11.56 -7.73
CA ILE A 761 -31.22 -11.56 -8.33
C ILE A 761 -31.34 -10.28 -9.15
N SER A 762 -31.71 -10.42 -10.42
CA SER A 762 -31.83 -9.30 -11.37
C SER A 762 -33.05 -9.43 -12.30
N SER A 763 -33.96 -10.35 -11.96
CA SER A 763 -35.20 -10.62 -12.70
C SER A 763 -36.31 -11.00 -11.72
N GLY A 764 -37.56 -10.75 -12.09
CA GLY A 764 -38.71 -11.00 -11.23
C GLY A 764 -39.10 -9.79 -10.38
N VAL A 765 -40.10 -9.96 -9.51
CA VAL A 765 -40.61 -8.90 -8.63
C VAL A 765 -39.77 -8.88 -7.35
N ILE A 766 -38.81 -7.96 -7.28
CA ILE A 766 -37.92 -7.80 -6.13
C ILE A 766 -38.47 -6.67 -5.24
N ARG A 767 -38.78 -7.03 -3.99
CA ARG A 767 -39.26 -6.11 -2.94
C ARG A 767 -38.23 -6.05 -1.82
N VAL A 768 -38.06 -4.88 -1.21
CA VAL A 768 -37.25 -4.72 0.00
C VAL A 768 -37.93 -5.43 1.18
N GLU A 769 -39.26 -5.41 1.25
CA GLU A 769 -40.02 -6.04 2.33
C GLU A 769 -39.76 -7.54 2.47
N ASP A 770 -39.64 -8.23 1.35
CA ASP A 770 -39.38 -9.66 1.28
C ASP A 770 -38.57 -10.02 0.02
N PRO A 771 -37.25 -9.79 0.03
CA PRO A 771 -36.37 -10.28 -1.03
C PRO A 771 -36.35 -11.80 -1.16
N SER A 772 -36.81 -12.55 -0.13
CA SER A 772 -36.74 -14.01 -0.14
C SER A 772 -37.70 -14.65 -1.15
N ALA A 773 -38.82 -13.98 -1.46
CA ALA A 773 -39.75 -14.40 -2.50
C ALA A 773 -39.12 -14.48 -3.91
N SER A 774 -38.00 -13.77 -4.13
CA SER A 774 -37.28 -13.74 -5.42
C SER A 774 -36.13 -14.74 -5.51
N LEU A 775 -35.88 -15.56 -4.47
CA LEU A 775 -34.78 -16.54 -4.46
C LEU A 775 -34.96 -17.66 -5.49
N ALA A 776 -36.17 -17.88 -6.00
CA ALA A 776 -36.46 -18.87 -7.04
C ALA A 776 -35.76 -18.60 -8.39
N SER A 777 -35.32 -17.36 -8.64
CA SER A 777 -34.60 -16.91 -9.85
C SER A 777 -33.10 -16.61 -9.59
N THR A 778 -32.51 -17.26 -8.60
CA THR A 778 -31.12 -16.99 -8.16
C THR A 778 -30.07 -17.47 -9.18
N SER A 779 -29.04 -16.64 -9.38
CA SER A 779 -27.79 -17.03 -10.03
C SER A 779 -26.62 -17.03 -9.04
N LEU A 780 -25.77 -18.05 -9.09
CA LEU A 780 -24.53 -18.16 -8.30
C LEU A 780 -23.35 -17.56 -9.06
N GLY A 781 -22.53 -16.75 -8.39
CA GLY A 781 -21.28 -16.19 -8.96
C GLY A 781 -20.04 -16.68 -8.20
N PRO A 782 -19.59 -17.93 -8.39
CA PRO A 782 -18.46 -18.46 -7.65
C PRO A 782 -17.12 -17.84 -8.08
N ALA A 783 -16.19 -17.73 -7.13
CA ALA A 783 -14.81 -17.37 -7.38
C ALA A 783 -14.00 -18.58 -7.88
N ALA A 784 -12.98 -18.34 -8.70
CA ALA A 784 -12.07 -19.37 -9.18
C ALA A 784 -10.62 -18.88 -9.23
N ILE A 785 -9.67 -19.81 -9.23
CA ILE A 785 -8.25 -19.52 -9.50
C ILE A 785 -7.78 -20.47 -10.58
N ASN A 786 -6.85 -20.04 -11.42
CA ASN A 786 -6.16 -20.96 -12.33
C ASN A 786 -5.35 -21.98 -11.52
N GLN A 787 -5.56 -23.28 -11.74
CA GLN A 787 -4.70 -24.29 -11.13
C GLN A 787 -3.23 -24.17 -11.60
N ASN A 788 -3.00 -23.57 -12.79
CA ASN A 788 -1.69 -23.25 -13.33
C ASN A 788 -1.24 -21.80 -13.06
N PHE A 789 -1.75 -21.18 -11.99
CA PHE A 789 -1.30 -19.85 -11.58
C PHE A 789 0.20 -19.88 -11.26
N ASN A 790 0.95 -18.93 -11.83
CA ASN A 790 2.39 -18.77 -11.60
C ASN A 790 2.67 -17.44 -10.91
N ASP A 791 3.69 -17.44 -10.07
CA ASP A 791 4.23 -16.23 -9.46
C ASP A 791 4.71 -15.23 -10.53
N MET A 792 4.44 -13.96 -10.28
CA MET A 792 4.94 -12.87 -11.10
C MET A 792 6.46 -12.73 -10.97
N TYR A 793 7.12 -12.43 -12.07
CA TYR A 793 8.51 -11.99 -12.04
C TYR A 793 8.76 -10.82 -12.99
N SER A 794 9.72 -9.96 -12.65
CA SER A 794 10.24 -8.92 -13.53
C SER A 794 11.65 -9.25 -14.01
N GLN A 795 11.95 -8.79 -15.22
CA GLN A 795 13.29 -8.66 -15.76
C GLN A 795 13.62 -7.19 -15.77
N ASP A 796 14.66 -6.82 -15.05
CA ASP A 796 15.11 -5.44 -14.84
C ASP A 796 16.47 -5.27 -15.50
N TRP A 797 16.67 -4.17 -16.24
CA TRP A 797 17.99 -3.80 -16.76
C TRP A 797 18.21 -2.30 -16.73
N ASN A 798 19.45 -1.91 -16.49
CA ASN A 798 19.83 -0.51 -16.49
C ASN A 798 21.25 -0.28 -17.02
N LEU A 799 21.49 0.95 -17.47
CA LEU A 799 22.79 1.50 -17.81
C LEU A 799 22.86 2.93 -17.27
N THR A 800 23.82 3.21 -16.42
CA THR A 800 23.95 4.46 -15.68
C THR A 800 25.35 5.04 -15.84
N ILE A 801 25.42 6.35 -16.05
CA ILE A 801 26.65 7.13 -16.09
C ILE A 801 26.55 8.21 -15.00
N GLU A 802 27.53 8.23 -14.12
CA GLU A 802 27.65 9.23 -13.06
C GLU A 802 28.92 10.05 -13.22
N ARG A 803 28.81 11.35 -12.94
CA ARG A 803 29.92 12.29 -12.99
C ARG A 803 29.85 13.28 -11.84
N GLN A 804 30.96 13.39 -11.13
CA GLN A 804 31.21 14.51 -10.23
C GLN A 804 31.49 15.78 -11.08
N LEU A 805 30.65 16.80 -10.92
CA LEU A 805 30.76 18.09 -11.61
C LEU A 805 31.58 19.11 -10.81
N SER A 806 31.47 19.08 -9.48
CA SER A 806 32.27 19.91 -8.57
C SER A 806 32.55 19.14 -7.27
N SER A 807 33.28 19.72 -6.31
CA SER A 807 33.48 19.10 -4.98
C SER A 807 32.19 18.83 -4.20
N SER A 808 31.07 19.46 -4.57
CA SER A 808 29.78 19.31 -3.88
C SER A 808 28.60 18.96 -4.78
N MET A 809 28.83 18.65 -6.06
CA MET A 809 27.74 18.40 -7.02
C MET A 809 28.04 17.20 -7.94
N GLY A 810 27.11 16.28 -8.03
CA GLY A 810 27.12 15.10 -8.90
C GLY A 810 25.92 15.06 -9.84
N LEU A 811 26.11 14.47 -11.02
CA LEU A 811 25.09 14.23 -12.03
C LEU A 811 25.05 12.74 -12.36
N SER A 812 23.85 12.16 -12.42
CA SER A 812 23.59 10.80 -12.87
C SER A 812 22.61 10.80 -14.04
N ILE A 813 22.90 10.02 -15.07
CA ILE A 813 21.99 9.78 -16.21
C ILE A 813 21.88 8.27 -16.37
N ALA A 814 20.65 7.74 -16.40
CA ALA A 814 20.38 6.32 -16.51
C ALA A 814 19.31 6.03 -17.56
N TYR A 815 19.50 4.96 -18.33
CA TYR A 815 18.41 4.26 -19.00
C TYR A 815 17.98 3.09 -18.11
N VAL A 816 16.67 2.97 -17.89
CA VAL A 816 16.06 1.91 -17.07
C VAL A 816 14.97 1.23 -17.88
N GLY A 817 15.04 -0.09 -18.00
CA GLY A 817 14.04 -0.92 -18.64
C GLY A 817 13.59 -2.04 -17.72
N MET A 818 12.31 -2.37 -17.82
CA MET A 818 11.71 -3.47 -17.06
C MET A 818 10.66 -4.18 -17.91
N LYS A 819 10.55 -5.50 -17.74
CA LYS A 819 9.46 -6.31 -18.29
C LYS A 819 8.96 -7.27 -17.21
N ALA A 820 7.71 -7.14 -16.78
CA ALA A 820 7.08 -8.11 -15.90
C ALA A 820 6.23 -9.12 -16.67
N THR A 821 6.21 -10.36 -16.19
CA THR A 821 5.51 -11.50 -16.78
C THR A 821 4.81 -12.28 -15.67
N HIS A 822 3.70 -12.92 -16.02
CA HIS A 822 2.81 -13.59 -15.08
C HIS A 822 2.14 -12.65 -14.08
N LEU A 823 1.84 -11.42 -14.49
CA LEU A 823 1.06 -10.52 -13.64
C LEU A 823 -0.36 -11.06 -13.46
N GLN A 824 -0.93 -10.80 -12.29
CA GLN A 824 -2.31 -11.15 -11.97
C GLN A 824 -3.29 -10.43 -12.92
N LEU A 825 -4.22 -11.21 -13.48
CA LEU A 825 -5.38 -10.78 -14.26
C LEU A 825 -6.65 -11.39 -13.67
N ASN A 826 -7.78 -10.68 -13.78
CA ASN A 826 -9.10 -11.23 -13.50
C ASN A 826 -9.84 -11.47 -14.82
N GLN A 827 -10.35 -12.68 -15.02
CA GLN A 827 -11.08 -13.07 -16.23
C GLN A 827 -12.44 -13.67 -15.87
N ASN A 828 -13.50 -13.23 -16.54
CA ASN A 828 -14.79 -13.89 -16.44
C ASN A 828 -14.81 -15.10 -17.38
N ILE A 829 -14.53 -16.28 -16.86
CA ILE A 829 -14.48 -17.51 -17.66
C ILE A 829 -15.87 -18.00 -18.09
N ASN A 830 -16.93 -17.38 -17.59
CA ASN A 830 -18.29 -17.61 -18.03
C ASN A 830 -18.84 -16.51 -18.94
N GLN A 831 -17.96 -15.67 -19.50
CA GLN A 831 -18.33 -14.67 -20.51
C GLN A 831 -18.91 -15.38 -21.76
N PRO A 832 -20.00 -14.87 -22.37
CA PRO A 832 -20.51 -15.39 -23.62
C PRO A 832 -19.42 -15.43 -24.71
N LEU A 833 -19.44 -16.49 -25.53
CA LEU A 833 -18.44 -16.65 -26.60
C LEU A 833 -18.49 -15.46 -27.58
N VAL A 834 -17.33 -14.92 -27.94
CA VAL A 834 -17.22 -13.84 -28.93
C VAL A 834 -17.02 -14.46 -30.32
N THR A 835 -18.01 -14.33 -31.20
CA THR A 835 -17.97 -14.87 -32.58
C THR A 835 -18.12 -13.72 -33.57
N ASN A 836 -17.22 -13.64 -34.57
CA ASN A 836 -17.18 -12.53 -35.54
C ASN A 836 -17.17 -11.14 -34.88
N GLY A 837 -16.51 -11.02 -33.71
CA GLY A 837 -16.42 -9.78 -32.95
C GLY A 837 -17.64 -9.45 -32.09
N ILE A 838 -18.70 -10.27 -32.09
CA ILE A 838 -19.94 -10.02 -31.35
C ILE A 838 -20.04 -10.97 -30.16
N TYR A 839 -20.49 -10.47 -29.01
CA TYR A 839 -20.85 -11.32 -27.86
C TYR A 839 -22.07 -12.18 -28.22
N GLY A 840 -21.90 -13.50 -28.21
CA GLY A 840 -22.98 -14.46 -28.45
C GLY A 840 -23.96 -14.55 -27.27
N SER A 841 -24.95 -15.44 -27.39
CA SER A 841 -25.94 -15.72 -26.34
C SER A 841 -25.61 -16.94 -25.48
N THR A 842 -24.60 -17.72 -25.86
CA THR A 842 -24.23 -18.98 -25.19
C THR A 842 -23.02 -18.78 -24.29
N ARG A 843 -23.13 -19.26 -23.05
CA ARG A 843 -22.08 -19.21 -22.04
C ARG A 843 -21.46 -20.59 -21.84
N PRO A 844 -20.16 -20.69 -21.53
CA PRO A 844 -19.50 -21.98 -21.28
C PRO A 844 -20.10 -22.76 -20.10
N PHE A 845 -20.50 -22.06 -19.03
CA PHE A 845 -21.01 -22.65 -17.80
C PHE A 845 -22.38 -22.04 -17.44
N PRO A 846 -23.47 -22.44 -18.12
CA PRO A 846 -24.78 -21.82 -17.89
C PRO A 846 -25.40 -22.21 -16.55
N THR A 847 -25.14 -23.42 -16.05
CA THR A 847 -25.72 -23.98 -14.82
C THR A 847 -24.70 -24.83 -14.07
N LEU A 848 -24.80 -24.88 -12.74
CA LEU A 848 -24.03 -25.81 -11.93
C LEU A 848 -24.66 -27.22 -12.06
N PRO A 849 -23.90 -28.25 -12.50
CA PRO A 849 -24.45 -29.58 -12.69
C PRO A 849 -24.77 -30.25 -11.35
N ALA A 850 -25.81 -31.10 -11.32
CA ALA A 850 -26.19 -31.86 -10.12
C ALA A 850 -25.11 -32.84 -9.63
N SER A 851 -24.15 -33.19 -10.48
CA SER A 851 -22.97 -33.99 -10.13
C SER A 851 -21.89 -33.20 -9.38
N SER A 852 -22.08 -31.89 -9.18
CA SER A 852 -21.13 -31.07 -8.43
C SER A 852 -20.94 -31.64 -7.01
N PRO A 853 -19.70 -31.95 -6.58
CA PRO A 853 -19.43 -32.47 -5.23
C PRO A 853 -19.96 -31.56 -4.12
N ILE A 854 -19.94 -30.25 -4.38
CA ILE A 854 -20.55 -29.25 -3.53
C ILE A 854 -21.79 -28.71 -4.25
N LEU A 855 -22.97 -29.00 -3.70
CA LEU A 855 -24.25 -28.51 -4.19
C LEU A 855 -24.92 -27.69 -3.08
N PRO A 856 -25.08 -26.36 -3.26
CA PRO A 856 -25.75 -25.50 -2.29
C PRO A 856 -27.21 -25.92 -2.08
N SER A 857 -27.76 -25.68 -0.89
CA SER A 857 -29.18 -26.00 -0.60
C SER A 857 -30.17 -25.21 -1.46
N GLN A 858 -29.77 -24.08 -2.01
CA GLN A 858 -30.56 -23.30 -2.96
C GLN A 858 -30.63 -23.96 -4.35
N CYS A 859 -29.79 -24.96 -4.60
CA CYS A 859 -29.70 -25.72 -5.85
C CYS A 859 -30.35 -27.10 -5.75
N THR A 860 -31.03 -27.41 -4.64
CA THR A 860 -31.80 -28.63 -4.47
C THR A 860 -33.29 -28.37 -4.71
N ALA A 861 -34.08 -29.43 -4.87
CA ALA A 861 -35.52 -29.31 -5.16
C ALA A 861 -36.23 -28.41 -4.11
N PRO A 862 -37.11 -27.48 -4.53
CA PRO A 862 -37.77 -27.38 -5.84
C PRO A 862 -37.02 -26.57 -6.92
N HIS A 863 -35.78 -26.13 -6.69
CA HIS A 863 -35.00 -25.30 -7.63
C HIS A 863 -33.71 -26.01 -8.14
N PRO A 864 -33.83 -27.15 -8.86
CA PRO A 864 -32.69 -28.02 -9.21
C PRO A 864 -31.74 -27.46 -10.31
N LEU A 865 -32.09 -26.36 -10.98
CA LEU A 865 -31.29 -25.74 -12.04
C LEU A 865 -30.66 -24.45 -11.55
N CYS A 866 -29.58 -24.56 -10.76
CA CYS A 866 -28.82 -23.39 -10.33
C CYS A 866 -28.10 -22.75 -11.51
N SER A 867 -28.59 -21.61 -11.96
CA SER A 867 -27.92 -20.80 -12.97
C SER A 867 -26.60 -20.26 -12.40
N LEU A 868 -25.54 -20.31 -13.20
CA LEU A 868 -24.27 -19.66 -12.89
C LEU A 868 -24.26 -18.27 -13.53
N GLY A 869 -23.65 -17.29 -12.86
CA GLY A 869 -23.49 -15.91 -13.30
C GLY A 869 -22.06 -15.68 -13.81
N ASN A 870 -21.48 -14.53 -13.49
CA ASN A 870 -20.06 -14.29 -13.71
C ASN A 870 -19.22 -15.27 -12.85
N ILE A 871 -18.20 -15.87 -13.46
CA ILE A 871 -17.22 -16.70 -12.75
C ILE A 871 -15.87 -16.00 -12.92
N ASN A 872 -15.48 -15.25 -11.90
CA ASN A 872 -14.26 -14.46 -11.95
C ASN A 872 -13.09 -15.34 -11.52
N GLN A 873 -12.27 -15.70 -12.49
CA GLN A 873 -11.05 -16.48 -12.29
C GLN A 873 -9.84 -15.55 -12.16
N VAL A 874 -9.08 -15.73 -11.08
CA VAL A 874 -7.76 -15.13 -10.93
C VAL A 874 -6.75 -15.93 -11.75
N ASN A 875 -6.08 -15.26 -12.69
CA ASN A 875 -5.14 -15.83 -13.64
C ASN A 875 -3.79 -15.09 -13.58
N SER A 876 -2.74 -15.71 -14.12
CA SER A 876 -1.37 -15.16 -14.17
C SER A 876 -0.93 -14.91 -15.63
N GLY A 877 -1.85 -14.44 -16.47
CA GLY A 877 -1.62 -14.24 -17.91
C GLY A 877 -1.12 -12.84 -18.30
N GLY A 878 -0.94 -11.94 -17.34
CA GLY A 878 -0.62 -10.52 -17.59
C GLY A 878 0.85 -10.28 -17.88
N ASN A 879 1.12 -9.24 -18.67
CA ASN A 879 2.45 -8.73 -18.98
C ASN A 879 2.49 -7.20 -18.86
N SER A 880 3.65 -6.65 -18.53
CA SER A 880 3.92 -5.22 -18.58
C SER A 880 5.35 -4.95 -19.06
N ASN A 881 5.59 -3.72 -19.50
CA ASN A 881 6.92 -3.25 -19.87
C ASN A 881 7.05 -1.75 -19.65
N TYR A 882 8.25 -1.36 -19.24
CA TYR A 882 8.61 0.00 -18.89
C TYR A 882 9.96 0.36 -19.50
N ASN A 883 10.07 1.59 -20.00
CA ASN A 883 11.32 2.16 -20.49
C ASN A 883 11.40 3.61 -20.03
N ALA A 884 12.55 4.02 -19.50
CA ALA A 884 12.76 5.38 -19.05
C ALA A 884 14.19 5.89 -19.18
N LEU A 885 14.29 7.20 -19.33
CA LEU A 885 15.48 7.99 -19.06
C LEU A 885 15.31 8.67 -17.69
N TRP A 886 16.25 8.46 -16.78
CA TRP A 886 16.35 9.17 -15.51
C TRP A 886 17.56 10.08 -15.52
N ALA A 887 17.38 11.32 -15.07
CA ALA A 887 18.47 12.26 -14.83
C ALA A 887 18.33 12.82 -13.41
N THR A 888 19.41 12.74 -12.63
CA THR A 888 19.43 13.20 -11.24
C THR A 888 20.63 14.09 -11.00
N ILE A 889 20.42 15.23 -10.37
CA ILE A 889 21.47 16.12 -9.87
C ILE A 889 21.40 16.14 -8.35
N ASN A 890 22.52 15.87 -7.69
CA ASN A 890 22.65 15.91 -6.24
C ASN A 890 23.73 16.92 -5.88
N LYS A 891 23.37 17.90 -5.06
CA LYS A 891 24.28 18.90 -4.51
C LYS A 891 24.28 18.82 -2.99
N HIS A 892 25.40 18.40 -2.43
CA HIS A 892 25.64 18.44 -0.99
C HIS A 892 25.67 19.89 -0.47
N LEU A 893 25.38 20.05 0.83
CA LEU A 893 25.37 21.35 1.50
C LEU A 893 26.72 22.06 1.31
N SER A 894 26.71 23.15 0.54
CA SER A 894 27.85 24.04 0.38
C SER A 894 27.34 25.45 0.11
N HIS A 895 27.99 26.45 0.71
CA HIS A 895 27.53 27.86 0.66
C HIS A 895 26.07 28.05 1.09
N GLY A 896 25.60 27.23 2.05
CA GLY A 896 24.24 27.27 2.59
C GLY A 896 23.18 26.57 1.74
N LEU A 897 23.50 26.07 0.54
CA LEU A 897 22.55 25.41 -0.35
C LEU A 897 22.76 23.89 -0.39
N GLU A 898 21.69 23.12 -0.23
CA GLU A 898 21.58 21.68 -0.49
C GLU A 898 20.43 21.46 -1.49
N LEU A 899 20.61 20.59 -2.48
CA LEU A 899 19.65 20.42 -3.58
C LEU A 899 19.66 19.00 -4.13
N LEU A 900 18.46 18.45 -4.36
CA LEU A 900 18.22 17.21 -5.10
C LEU A 900 17.21 17.51 -6.21
N GLY A 901 17.59 17.24 -7.46
CA GLY A 901 16.70 17.38 -8.60
C GLY A 901 16.65 16.09 -9.40
N SER A 902 15.47 15.66 -9.82
CA SER A 902 15.27 14.50 -10.67
C SER A 902 14.31 14.77 -11.82
N TYR A 903 14.59 14.18 -12.98
CA TYR A 903 13.76 14.21 -14.16
C TYR A 903 13.61 12.79 -14.72
N THR A 904 12.38 12.42 -15.03
CA THR A 904 12.04 11.13 -15.64
C THR A 904 11.26 11.36 -16.92
N TYR A 905 11.73 10.76 -18.01
CA TYR A 905 10.97 10.59 -19.25
C TYR A 905 10.73 9.11 -19.46
N SER A 906 9.48 8.66 -19.46
CA SER A 906 9.17 7.23 -19.43
C SER A 906 7.95 6.82 -20.27
N LYS A 907 7.84 5.51 -20.51
CA LYS A 907 6.67 4.82 -21.06
C LYS A 907 6.42 3.54 -20.28
N SER A 908 5.21 3.37 -19.75
CA SER A 908 4.70 2.15 -19.12
C SER A 908 3.51 1.61 -19.91
N LEU A 909 3.52 0.32 -20.23
CA LEU A 909 2.44 -0.39 -20.90
C LEU A 909 2.13 -1.69 -20.15
N ASP A 910 0.86 -2.08 -20.07
CA ASP A 910 0.42 -3.33 -19.44
C ASP A 910 -0.92 -3.83 -20.01
N TYR A 911 -1.35 -5.02 -19.58
CA TYR A 911 -2.65 -5.61 -19.92
C TYR A 911 -3.75 -5.17 -18.94
N ASN A 912 -3.33 -4.88 -17.72
CA ASN A 912 -4.10 -4.18 -16.70
C ASN A 912 -3.13 -3.54 -15.70
N SER A 913 -3.60 -2.50 -15.05
CA SER A 913 -2.98 -1.78 -13.95
C SER A 913 -3.73 -2.15 -12.67
N LEU A 914 -3.77 -3.46 -12.39
CA LEU A 914 -4.36 -3.98 -11.15
C LEU A 914 -3.81 -3.19 -9.96
N SER A 915 -4.68 -2.89 -9.00
CA SER A 915 -4.37 -2.11 -7.81
C SER A 915 -4.19 -0.60 -8.07
N THR A 916 -4.26 -0.03 -9.28
CA THR A 916 -4.29 1.45 -9.44
C THR A 916 -5.67 2.06 -9.64
N GLY A 917 -6.72 1.34 -9.23
CA GLY A 917 -8.12 1.74 -9.41
C GLY A 917 -8.81 0.98 -10.53
N GLU A 918 -8.05 0.32 -11.40
CA GLU A 918 -8.56 -0.64 -12.36
C GLU A 918 -9.08 -1.89 -11.63
N THR A 919 -10.39 -1.93 -11.42
CA THR A 919 -11.11 -3.09 -10.87
C THR A 919 -11.69 -3.99 -11.98
N TYR A 920 -11.38 -3.67 -13.24
CA TYR A 920 -12.04 -4.27 -14.38
C TYR A 920 -11.51 -5.67 -14.68
N ILE A 921 -12.47 -6.55 -14.93
CA ILE A 921 -12.25 -7.84 -15.59
C ILE A 921 -11.98 -7.53 -17.07
N LEU A 922 -11.10 -8.29 -17.71
CA LEU A 922 -10.79 -8.12 -19.14
C LEU A 922 -12.07 -8.01 -19.97
N GLU A 923 -12.08 -7.06 -20.92
CA GLU A 923 -13.25 -6.79 -21.77
C GLU A 923 -13.61 -8.02 -22.62
N ASN A 924 -12.59 -8.71 -23.13
CA ASN A 924 -12.74 -9.97 -23.83
C ASN A 924 -11.84 -11.04 -23.17
N ALA A 925 -12.45 -11.93 -22.40
CA ALA A 925 -11.76 -13.01 -21.70
C ALA A 925 -11.02 -13.96 -22.65
N TYR A 926 -11.44 -14.05 -23.92
CA TYR A 926 -10.83 -14.89 -24.95
C TYR A 926 -9.71 -14.19 -25.74
N ASN A 927 -9.54 -12.87 -25.58
CA ASN A 927 -8.43 -12.12 -26.17
C ASN A 927 -7.80 -11.12 -25.18
N PRO A 928 -7.05 -11.61 -24.18
CA PRO A 928 -6.38 -10.74 -23.21
C PRO A 928 -5.42 -9.71 -23.81
N ARG A 929 -4.87 -9.99 -25.01
CA ARG A 929 -3.96 -9.07 -25.70
C ARG A 929 -4.66 -7.81 -26.21
N GLY A 930 -5.99 -7.84 -26.35
CA GLY A 930 -6.80 -6.67 -26.72
C GLY A 930 -6.83 -5.58 -25.66
N ASP A 931 -6.41 -5.88 -24.43
CA ASP A 931 -6.29 -4.94 -23.33
C ASP A 931 -4.85 -4.43 -23.15
N TYR A 932 -3.92 -4.71 -24.08
CA TYR A 932 -2.58 -4.13 -23.99
C TYR A 932 -2.58 -2.63 -24.35
N GLY A 933 -2.28 -1.78 -23.37
CA GLY A 933 -2.31 -0.32 -23.51
C GLY A 933 -1.39 0.40 -22.52
N PRO A 934 -1.40 1.74 -22.48
CA PRO A 934 -0.74 2.51 -21.42
C PRO A 934 -1.17 2.04 -20.03
N SER A 935 -0.24 1.96 -19.08
CA SER A 935 -0.61 1.76 -17.68
C SER A 935 -1.37 2.98 -17.15
N GLU A 936 -2.32 2.82 -16.23
CA GLU A 936 -3.01 3.96 -15.57
C GLU A 936 -2.01 4.85 -14.80
N PHE A 937 -0.86 4.29 -14.42
CA PHE A 937 0.25 5.00 -13.80
C PHE A 937 1.37 5.39 -14.78
N ASP A 938 1.15 5.36 -16.11
CA ASP A 938 2.09 5.96 -17.07
C ASP A 938 2.17 7.47 -16.86
N VAL A 939 3.39 7.98 -16.75
CA VAL A 939 3.65 9.42 -16.61
C VAL A 939 4.79 9.76 -17.56
N ARG A 940 4.43 10.39 -18.69
CA ARG A 940 5.39 10.69 -19.77
C ARG A 940 6.56 11.55 -19.31
N HIS A 941 6.29 12.61 -18.56
CA HIS A 941 7.30 13.51 -18.01
C HIS A 941 7.03 13.74 -16.53
N ARG A 942 8.08 13.59 -15.71
CA ARG A 942 8.06 13.93 -14.29
C ARG A 942 9.32 14.70 -13.91
N PHE A 943 9.15 15.76 -13.15
CA PHE A 943 10.21 16.59 -12.60
C PHE A 943 9.98 16.80 -11.11
N VAL A 944 11.04 16.64 -10.33
CA VAL A 944 11.04 16.90 -8.89
C VAL A 944 12.28 17.69 -8.53
N LEU A 945 12.11 18.73 -7.71
CA LEU A 945 13.19 19.54 -7.17
C LEU A 945 12.95 19.78 -5.70
N SER A 946 13.89 19.38 -4.86
CA SER A 946 13.86 19.64 -3.43
C SER A 946 15.20 20.17 -2.92
N GLY A 947 15.18 20.79 -1.76
CA GLY A 947 16.40 21.28 -1.15
C GLY A 947 16.17 22.21 0.03
N PHE A 948 17.29 22.71 0.56
CA PHE A 948 17.30 23.67 1.64
C PHE A 948 18.28 24.79 1.35
N TYR A 949 17.93 25.99 1.79
CA TYR A 949 18.80 27.15 1.78
C TYR A 949 18.88 27.77 3.17
N GLN A 950 20.07 27.73 3.75
CA GLN A 950 20.41 28.40 5.00
C GLN A 950 20.67 29.87 4.69
N LEU A 951 19.78 30.74 5.18
CA LEU A 951 19.88 32.17 4.90
C LEU A 951 21.12 32.75 5.58
N PRO A 952 21.91 33.59 4.88
CA PRO A 952 23.22 34.05 5.35
C PRO A 952 23.13 35.13 6.44
N PHE A 953 22.00 35.23 7.14
CA PHE A 953 21.80 36.18 8.23
C PHE A 953 22.70 35.80 9.42
N LYS A 954 23.83 36.51 9.53
CA LYS A 954 24.80 36.37 10.62
C LYS A 954 24.68 37.61 11.51
N ALA A 955 24.02 37.48 12.65
CA ALA A 955 23.80 38.56 13.61
C ALA A 955 23.46 37.99 15.00
N ARG A 956 22.95 38.82 15.91
CA ARG A 956 22.49 38.42 17.26
C ARG A 956 21.48 37.27 17.19
N ARG A 957 21.35 36.50 18.28
CA ARG A 957 20.53 35.28 18.44
C ARG A 957 19.10 35.31 17.86
N LEU A 958 18.46 36.48 17.79
CA LEU A 958 17.11 36.64 17.25
C LEU A 958 17.05 36.72 15.71
N VAL A 959 18.17 36.97 15.03
CA VAL A 959 18.23 37.22 13.58
C VAL A 959 18.91 36.08 12.81
N SER A 960 19.76 35.28 13.46
CA SER A 960 20.44 34.12 12.86
C SER A 960 19.61 32.83 12.90
N GLY A 961 19.88 31.87 12.02
CA GLY A 961 19.29 30.51 12.10
C GLY A 961 18.03 30.32 11.27
N TRP A 962 17.81 31.16 10.26
CA TRP A 962 16.72 30.98 9.31
C TRP A 962 17.12 30.00 8.20
N GLN A 963 16.21 29.09 7.85
CA GLN A 963 16.34 28.16 6.74
C GLN A 963 15.02 28.12 5.95
N VAL A 964 15.13 27.95 4.64
CA VAL A 964 13.99 27.69 3.76
C VAL A 964 14.16 26.31 3.13
N GLY A 965 13.16 25.45 3.26
CA GLY A 965 13.05 24.19 2.53
C GLY A 965 11.99 24.29 1.44
N TRP A 966 12.15 23.54 0.35
CA TRP A 966 11.14 23.45 -0.69
C TRP A 966 11.08 22.06 -1.32
N VAL A 967 9.90 21.76 -1.88
CA VAL A 967 9.67 20.65 -2.80
C VAL A 967 8.78 21.14 -3.93
N THR A 968 9.23 20.98 -5.17
CA THR A 968 8.46 21.25 -6.37
C THR A 968 8.30 19.96 -7.14
N GLN A 969 7.06 19.59 -7.45
CA GLN A 969 6.72 18.41 -8.25
C GLN A 969 5.90 18.85 -9.45
N ALA A 970 6.25 18.35 -10.63
CA ALA A 970 5.48 18.55 -11.85
C ALA A 970 5.44 17.24 -12.63
N GLN A 971 4.26 16.81 -13.05
CA GLN A 971 4.12 15.66 -13.93
C GLN A 971 2.95 15.78 -14.90
N THR A 972 3.08 15.11 -16.05
CA THR A 972 1.97 14.95 -17.00
C THR A 972 0.85 14.11 -16.39
N GLY A 973 -0.37 14.29 -16.89
CA GLY A 973 -1.53 13.54 -16.46
C GLY A 973 -1.43 12.04 -16.74
N ASN A 974 -2.19 11.28 -15.96
CA ASN A 974 -2.29 9.83 -16.08
C ASN A 974 -3.23 9.44 -17.22
N PRO A 975 -2.99 8.32 -17.90
CA PRO A 975 -3.98 7.70 -18.77
C PRO A 975 -5.25 7.33 -18.01
N LEU A 976 -6.38 7.35 -18.71
CA LEU A 976 -7.72 7.12 -18.18
C LEU A 976 -8.51 6.20 -19.12
N ASN A 977 -9.38 5.38 -18.54
CA ASN A 977 -10.19 4.41 -19.27
C ASN A 977 -11.70 4.78 -19.27
N PRO A 978 -12.23 5.44 -20.32
CA PRO A 978 -13.68 5.58 -20.50
C PRO A 978 -14.36 4.21 -20.64
N THR A 979 -15.43 3.98 -19.90
CA THR A 979 -16.12 2.67 -19.85
C THR A 979 -17.63 2.81 -19.77
N LEU A 980 -18.33 1.71 -20.04
CA LEU A 980 -19.77 1.56 -19.79
C LEU A 980 -20.12 0.11 -19.45
N ALA A 981 -21.24 -0.07 -18.76
CA ALA A 981 -21.79 -1.39 -18.46
C ALA A 981 -22.72 -1.86 -19.59
N ILE A 982 -22.60 -3.13 -19.96
CA ILE A 982 -23.48 -3.81 -20.92
C ILE A 982 -23.94 -5.16 -20.34
N ASN A 983 -24.99 -5.74 -20.92
CA ASN A 983 -25.49 -7.05 -20.50
C ASN A 983 -25.93 -7.93 -21.69
N PRO A 984 -24.98 -8.59 -22.39
CA PRO A 984 -25.29 -9.59 -23.42
C PRO A 984 -25.69 -10.96 -22.82
N GLY A 985 -26.29 -11.00 -21.63
CA GLY A 985 -26.65 -12.22 -20.88
C GLY A 985 -25.88 -12.41 -19.57
N VAL A 986 -24.82 -11.64 -19.36
CA VAL A 986 -24.16 -11.40 -18.05
C VAL A 986 -23.70 -9.95 -18.00
N SER A 987 -23.62 -9.38 -16.80
CA SER A 987 -23.11 -8.02 -16.60
C SER A 987 -21.61 -7.94 -16.93
N LEU A 988 -21.25 -7.12 -17.90
CA LEU A 988 -19.88 -6.82 -18.30
C LEU A 988 -19.63 -5.30 -18.26
N THR A 989 -18.37 -4.92 -18.08
CA THR A 989 -17.91 -3.55 -18.31
C THR A 989 -17.02 -3.57 -19.55
N VAL A 990 -17.31 -2.69 -20.50
CA VAL A 990 -16.63 -2.62 -21.81
C VAL A 990 -16.17 -1.20 -22.08
N ARG A 991 -15.31 -1.04 -23.08
CA ARG A 991 -14.93 0.28 -23.61
C ARG A 991 -15.98 0.73 -24.64
N PRO A 992 -16.22 2.05 -24.82
CA PRO A 992 -17.10 2.55 -25.88
C PRO A 992 -16.46 2.37 -27.25
N ASP A 993 -17.28 2.46 -28.29
CA ASP A 993 -16.78 2.77 -29.62
C ASP A 993 -16.52 4.26 -29.76
N VAL A 994 -15.52 4.58 -30.57
CA VAL A 994 -15.12 5.93 -30.92
C VAL A 994 -15.28 6.11 -32.42
N THR A 995 -16.13 7.06 -32.79
CA THR A 995 -16.52 7.36 -34.18
C THR A 995 -15.68 8.46 -34.84
N GLY A 996 -14.77 9.08 -34.09
CA GLY A 996 -13.86 10.14 -34.56
C GLY A 996 -12.80 10.51 -33.51
N PRO A 997 -11.87 11.43 -33.81
CA PRO A 997 -10.80 11.81 -32.88
C PRO A 997 -11.34 12.34 -31.54
N ILE A 998 -10.71 11.96 -30.43
CA ILE A 998 -11.08 12.48 -29.10
C ILE A 998 -10.35 13.80 -28.85
N HIS A 999 -11.08 14.84 -28.42
CA HIS A 999 -10.50 16.16 -28.15
C HIS A 999 -10.65 16.54 -26.68
N THR A 1000 -9.52 16.59 -25.98
CA THR A 1000 -9.45 17.07 -24.58
C THR A 1000 -9.25 18.59 -24.55
N THR A 1001 -9.94 19.26 -23.63
CA THR A 1001 -9.96 20.74 -23.51
C THR A 1001 -9.12 21.26 -22.34
N GLY A 1002 -8.87 20.41 -21.34
CA GLY A 1002 -8.33 20.83 -20.04
C GLY A 1002 -9.32 21.54 -19.12
N ASN A 1003 -10.58 21.74 -19.55
CA ASN A 1003 -11.60 22.43 -18.76
C ASN A 1003 -12.29 21.45 -17.79
N PRO A 1004 -12.29 21.70 -16.46
CA PRO A 1004 -12.93 20.81 -15.49
C PRO A 1004 -14.45 20.66 -15.68
N ALA A 1005 -15.14 21.64 -16.26
CA ALA A 1005 -16.59 21.55 -16.54
C ALA A 1005 -16.92 20.71 -17.78
N GLY A 1006 -15.93 20.39 -18.61
CA GLY A 1006 -16.11 19.68 -19.88
C GLY A 1006 -14.77 19.27 -20.46
N TRP A 1007 -14.20 18.20 -19.91
CA TRP A 1007 -12.87 17.69 -20.27
C TRP A 1007 -12.80 17.26 -21.73
N PHE A 1008 -13.89 16.70 -22.26
CA PHE A 1008 -14.03 16.35 -23.68
C PHE A 1008 -14.94 17.37 -24.38
N SER A 1009 -14.46 17.98 -25.46
CA SER A 1009 -15.26 18.93 -26.27
C SER A 1009 -16.29 18.22 -27.15
N ASN A 1010 -16.06 16.96 -27.47
CA ASN A 1010 -16.87 16.18 -28.41
C ASN A 1010 -17.35 14.84 -27.80
N LYS A 1011 -18.06 14.91 -26.66
CA LYS A 1011 -18.52 13.71 -25.92
C LYS A 1011 -19.33 12.71 -26.76
N SER A 1012 -20.01 13.16 -27.82
CA SER A 1012 -20.82 12.31 -28.71
C SER A 1012 -19.99 11.31 -29.53
N VAL A 1013 -18.66 11.43 -29.58
CA VAL A 1013 -17.83 10.44 -30.27
C VAL A 1013 -17.79 9.10 -29.56
N PHE A 1014 -18.03 9.09 -28.24
CA PHE A 1014 -18.12 7.88 -27.42
C PHE A 1014 -19.53 7.30 -27.56
N VAL A 1015 -19.66 6.21 -28.30
CA VAL A 1015 -20.96 5.55 -28.55
C VAL A 1015 -20.98 4.15 -27.92
N SER A 1016 -22.18 3.69 -27.59
CA SER A 1016 -22.36 2.35 -27.03
C SER A 1016 -22.04 1.29 -28.10
N PRO A 1017 -21.26 0.25 -27.78
CA PRO A 1017 -20.96 -0.86 -28.69
C PRO A 1017 -22.10 -1.90 -28.75
N CYS A 1018 -23.31 -1.49 -28.35
CA CYS A 1018 -24.52 -2.32 -28.37
C CYS A 1018 -25.59 -1.70 -29.25
N ALA A 1019 -26.14 -2.49 -30.17
CA ALA A 1019 -27.35 -2.13 -30.89
C ALA A 1019 -28.58 -2.28 -29.98
N PRO A 1020 -29.58 -1.37 -30.05
CA PRO A 1020 -30.81 -1.49 -29.29
C PRO A 1020 -31.54 -2.80 -29.61
N ALA A 1021 -32.00 -3.50 -28.57
CA ALA A 1021 -32.82 -4.69 -28.72
C ALA A 1021 -34.31 -4.34 -28.67
N VAL A 1022 -35.13 -5.03 -29.48
CA VAL A 1022 -36.58 -5.08 -29.28
C VAL A 1022 -36.88 -6.29 -28.38
N PRO A 1023 -37.44 -6.10 -27.17
CA PRO A 1023 -37.82 -7.22 -26.30
C PRO A 1023 -38.70 -8.24 -27.05
N PRO A 1024 -38.47 -9.56 -26.88
CA PRO A 1024 -37.70 -10.22 -25.82
C PRO A 1024 -36.21 -10.50 -26.14
N ALA A 1025 -35.67 -9.99 -27.25
CA ALA A 1025 -34.27 -10.24 -27.62
C ALA A 1025 -33.28 -9.48 -26.72
N LEU A 1026 -32.12 -10.08 -26.45
CA LEU A 1026 -30.99 -9.39 -25.81
C LEU A 1026 -30.33 -8.41 -26.80
N PRO A 1027 -29.73 -7.31 -26.32
CA PRO A 1027 -28.98 -6.40 -27.16
C PRO A 1027 -27.80 -7.12 -27.81
N THR A 1028 -27.58 -6.85 -29.10
CA THR A 1028 -26.40 -7.34 -29.81
C THR A 1028 -25.24 -6.40 -29.51
N CYS A 1029 -24.26 -6.88 -28.76
CA CYS A 1029 -23.13 -6.11 -28.29
C CYS A 1029 -21.80 -6.68 -28.80
N HIS A 1030 -20.77 -5.85 -28.87
CA HIS A 1030 -19.39 -6.27 -29.15
C HIS A 1030 -18.40 -5.59 -28.18
N PRO A 1031 -17.14 -6.07 -28.08
CA PRO A 1031 -16.07 -5.29 -27.47
C PRO A 1031 -15.90 -3.95 -28.18
N GLY A 1032 -15.69 -2.87 -27.44
CA GLY A 1032 -15.51 -1.54 -28.01
C GLY A 1032 -14.19 -1.38 -28.77
N ASN A 1033 -14.16 -0.39 -29.67
CA ASN A 1033 -12.97 -0.11 -30.49
C ASN A 1033 -11.97 0.86 -29.82
N LEU A 1034 -12.33 1.54 -28.73
CA LEU A 1034 -11.43 2.42 -28.00
C LEU A 1034 -10.31 1.59 -27.37
N SER A 1035 -9.05 1.98 -27.58
CA SER A 1035 -7.91 1.31 -26.91
C SER A 1035 -7.93 1.59 -25.40
N ARG A 1036 -7.42 0.66 -24.60
CA ARG A 1036 -7.34 0.80 -23.14
C ARG A 1036 -6.51 2.03 -22.81
N ASP A 1037 -6.99 2.82 -21.86
CA ASP A 1037 -6.28 3.98 -21.33
C ASP A 1037 -5.87 5.03 -22.39
N ALA A 1038 -6.69 5.18 -23.43
CA ALA A 1038 -6.35 6.01 -24.59
C ALA A 1038 -6.48 7.53 -24.38
N VAL A 1039 -7.06 8.01 -23.27
CA VAL A 1039 -7.22 9.44 -22.99
C VAL A 1039 -6.42 9.87 -21.78
N THR A 1040 -5.95 11.11 -21.74
CA THR A 1040 -5.11 11.62 -20.64
C THR A 1040 -5.92 12.53 -19.72
N GLY A 1041 -5.74 12.34 -18.41
CA GLY A 1041 -6.30 13.18 -17.35
C GLY A 1041 -5.51 14.46 -17.09
N PRO A 1042 -5.88 15.22 -16.03
CA PRO A 1042 -5.18 16.44 -15.67
C PRO A 1042 -3.73 16.22 -15.27
N ASN A 1043 -2.88 17.18 -15.63
CA ASN A 1043 -1.51 17.27 -15.12
C ASN A 1043 -1.50 17.56 -13.61
N PHE A 1044 -0.36 17.34 -12.98
CA PHE A 1044 -0.16 17.62 -11.55
C PHE A 1044 1.04 18.55 -11.38
N ILE A 1045 0.85 19.65 -10.65
CA ILE A 1045 1.91 20.61 -10.30
C ILE A 1045 1.69 21.04 -8.86
N ASN A 1046 2.70 20.86 -8.02
CA ASN A 1046 2.65 21.25 -6.61
C ASN A 1046 3.97 21.85 -6.16
N THR A 1047 3.91 22.86 -5.29
CA THR A 1047 5.10 23.42 -4.63
C THR A 1047 4.81 23.63 -3.16
N ASP A 1048 5.61 22.97 -2.33
CA ASP A 1048 5.55 23.04 -0.89
C ASP A 1048 6.80 23.77 -0.37
N ILE A 1049 6.62 24.62 0.64
CA ILE A 1049 7.69 25.42 1.23
C ILE A 1049 7.64 25.28 2.76
N SER A 1050 8.79 25.08 3.39
CA SER A 1050 8.96 25.22 4.83
C SER A 1050 9.89 26.40 5.14
N VAL A 1051 9.55 27.17 6.18
CA VAL A 1051 10.42 28.21 6.73
C VAL A 1051 10.68 27.85 8.19
N LEU A 1052 11.96 27.69 8.52
CA LEU A 1052 12.41 27.26 9.84
C LEU A 1052 13.26 28.35 10.48
N LYS A 1053 13.12 28.51 11.80
CA LYS A 1053 13.93 29.41 12.61
C LYS A 1053 14.43 28.70 13.87
N ASP A 1054 15.70 28.37 13.87
CA ASP A 1054 16.38 27.84 15.05
C ASP A 1054 16.86 28.97 15.96
N THR A 1055 16.47 28.90 17.22
CA THR A 1055 16.88 29.83 18.27
C THR A 1055 17.51 29.06 19.42
N LYS A 1056 18.85 29.05 19.44
CA LYS A 1056 19.63 28.40 20.50
C LYS A 1056 19.37 29.06 21.85
N LEU A 1057 18.74 28.35 22.79
CA LEU A 1057 18.53 28.83 24.15
C LEU A 1057 19.78 28.75 25.01
N THR A 1058 20.47 27.63 24.89
CA THR A 1058 21.80 27.36 25.48
C THR A 1058 22.67 26.71 24.39
N GLU A 1059 23.83 26.17 24.75
CA GLU A 1059 24.65 25.39 23.81
C GLU A 1059 23.99 24.06 23.42
N LYS A 1060 23.08 23.53 24.25
CA LYS A 1060 22.43 22.22 24.08
C LYS A 1060 20.96 22.31 23.71
N VAL A 1061 20.28 23.36 24.18
CA VAL A 1061 18.84 23.52 23.98
C VAL A 1061 18.55 24.49 22.84
N THR A 1062 17.72 24.08 21.88
CA THR A 1062 17.27 24.89 20.74
C THR A 1062 15.76 24.89 20.66
N VAL A 1063 15.16 26.07 20.49
CA VAL A 1063 13.74 26.19 20.11
C VAL A 1063 13.68 26.45 18.62
N GLN A 1064 12.96 25.60 17.89
CA GLN A 1064 12.70 25.76 16.48
C GLN A 1064 11.24 26.18 16.28
N PHE A 1065 11.03 27.31 15.60
CA PHE A 1065 9.73 27.65 15.04
C PHE A 1065 9.71 27.28 13.56
N ARG A 1066 8.63 26.66 13.11
CA ARG A 1066 8.46 26.20 11.72
C ARG A 1066 7.10 26.63 11.19
N THR A 1067 7.07 27.07 9.93
CA THR A 1067 5.84 27.30 9.17
C THR A 1067 5.95 26.53 7.87
N GLU A 1068 4.91 25.78 7.51
CA GLU A 1068 4.87 25.02 6.28
C GLU A 1068 3.65 25.40 5.46
N MET A 1069 3.87 25.57 4.17
CA MET A 1069 2.86 25.96 3.20
C MET A 1069 2.86 24.91 2.09
N PHE A 1070 1.82 24.10 2.05
CA PHE A 1070 1.59 23.11 1.00
C PHE A 1070 0.79 23.74 -0.12
N ASP A 1071 1.11 23.44 -1.37
CA ASP A 1071 0.56 24.12 -2.55
C ASP A 1071 0.60 25.66 -2.39
N VAL A 1072 1.80 26.22 -2.18
CA VAL A 1072 2.00 27.63 -1.83
C VAL A 1072 1.35 28.59 -2.85
N PHE A 1073 1.29 28.17 -4.12
CA PHE A 1073 0.69 28.93 -5.22
C PHE A 1073 -0.83 28.73 -5.36
N ASN A 1074 -1.41 27.83 -4.56
CA ASN A 1074 -2.83 27.47 -4.59
C ASN A 1074 -3.29 27.03 -5.99
N HIS A 1075 -2.49 26.20 -6.65
CA HIS A 1075 -2.78 25.67 -7.98
C HIS A 1075 -3.76 24.50 -7.89
N PRO A 1076 -4.96 24.58 -8.51
CA PRO A 1076 -5.93 23.49 -8.44
C PRO A 1076 -5.42 22.21 -9.13
N ASN A 1077 -5.02 21.23 -8.33
CA ASN A 1077 -4.69 19.89 -8.81
C ASN A 1077 -5.99 19.10 -8.99
N PHE A 1078 -6.50 19.07 -10.22
CA PHE A 1078 -7.77 18.40 -10.56
C PHE A 1078 -7.69 16.88 -10.45
N GLY A 1079 -8.80 16.26 -10.00
CA GLY A 1079 -8.99 14.82 -10.05
C GLY A 1079 -9.42 14.36 -11.44
N ASN A 1080 -9.67 13.06 -11.59
CA ASN A 1080 -10.09 12.50 -12.86
C ASN A 1080 -11.50 13.01 -13.25
N PRO A 1081 -11.76 13.29 -14.54
CA PRO A 1081 -13.12 13.48 -15.01
C PRO A 1081 -13.93 12.20 -14.84
N VAL A 1082 -15.26 12.30 -14.78
CA VAL A 1082 -16.15 11.13 -14.77
C VAL A 1082 -16.00 10.35 -16.08
N LEU A 1083 -15.63 9.07 -16.00
CA LEU A 1083 -15.26 8.22 -17.14
C LEU A 1083 -16.36 7.27 -17.61
N THR A 1084 -17.42 7.09 -16.82
CA THR A 1084 -18.57 6.28 -17.24
C THR A 1084 -19.39 7.04 -18.27
N THR A 1085 -19.42 6.56 -19.52
CA THR A 1085 -20.00 7.33 -20.65
C THR A 1085 -21.50 7.53 -20.55
N THR A 1086 -22.20 6.65 -19.84
CA THR A 1086 -23.64 6.75 -19.57
C THR A 1086 -23.99 7.64 -18.38
N ASN A 1087 -22.99 8.19 -17.67
CA ASN A 1087 -23.23 9.09 -16.55
C ASN A 1087 -23.58 10.49 -17.07
N ALA A 1088 -24.60 11.12 -16.50
CA ALA A 1088 -25.05 12.47 -16.89
C ALA A 1088 -23.95 13.54 -16.79
N VAL A 1089 -22.96 13.36 -15.90
CA VAL A 1089 -21.81 14.25 -15.76
C VAL A 1089 -20.53 13.72 -16.42
N PHE A 1090 -20.65 12.79 -17.37
CA PHE A 1090 -19.51 12.27 -18.13
C PHE A 1090 -18.59 13.38 -18.66
N GLY A 1091 -17.29 13.22 -18.47
CA GLY A 1091 -16.28 14.19 -18.84
C GLY A 1091 -16.21 15.44 -17.95
N GLN A 1092 -16.90 15.49 -16.81
CA GLN A 1092 -16.74 16.57 -15.81
C GLN A 1092 -15.81 16.13 -14.68
N VAL A 1093 -14.94 17.03 -14.22
CA VAL A 1093 -14.15 16.87 -13.00
C VAL A 1093 -14.97 17.35 -11.81
N GLN A 1094 -15.16 16.50 -10.79
CA GLN A 1094 -16.01 16.80 -9.63
C GLN A 1094 -15.22 17.10 -8.34
N SER A 1095 -13.91 16.85 -8.34
CA SER A 1095 -13.05 17.06 -7.18
C SER A 1095 -11.62 17.42 -7.58
N THR A 1096 -10.84 17.92 -6.62
CA THR A 1096 -9.38 17.88 -6.72
C THR A 1096 -8.87 16.44 -6.62
N ARG A 1097 -7.59 16.19 -6.87
CA ARG A 1097 -7.01 14.84 -7.02
C ARG A 1097 -7.16 13.96 -5.78
N PHE A 1098 -6.89 14.51 -4.59
CA PHE A 1098 -7.12 13.81 -3.31
C PHE A 1098 -7.88 14.73 -2.35
N PRO A 1099 -9.21 14.87 -2.51
CA PRO A 1099 -10.00 15.90 -1.82
C PRO A 1099 -10.11 15.66 -0.31
N THR A 1100 -9.93 14.41 0.15
CA THR A 1100 -10.05 13.98 1.54
C THR A 1100 -8.74 13.55 2.18
N GLY A 1101 -7.64 13.56 1.42
CA GLY A 1101 -6.29 13.19 1.88
C GLY A 1101 -5.42 14.40 2.21
N ASP A 1102 -4.22 14.13 2.70
CA ASP A 1102 -3.22 15.14 3.07
C ASP A 1102 -2.38 15.65 1.88
N PHE A 1103 -2.73 15.30 0.64
CA PHE A 1103 -1.92 15.64 -0.54
C PHE A 1103 -2.77 16.23 -1.67
N GLY A 1104 -2.21 17.08 -2.55
CA GLY A 1104 -2.84 17.48 -3.82
C GLY A 1104 -4.21 18.17 -3.72
N SER A 1105 -4.44 18.94 -2.65
CA SER A 1105 -5.62 19.80 -2.47
C SER A 1105 -5.25 21.28 -2.69
N ALA A 1106 -6.09 22.22 -2.22
CA ALA A 1106 -5.78 23.65 -2.17
C ALA A 1106 -4.64 23.95 -1.17
N ARG A 1107 -4.18 25.21 -1.14
CA ARG A 1107 -3.11 25.65 -0.22
C ARG A 1107 -3.46 25.36 1.23
N GLN A 1108 -2.51 24.79 1.95
CA GLN A 1108 -2.65 24.45 3.37
C GLN A 1108 -1.47 24.98 4.17
N ILE A 1109 -1.72 25.51 5.37
CA ILE A 1109 -0.67 26.11 6.19
C ILE A 1109 -0.69 25.49 7.59
N GLN A 1110 0.48 25.05 8.07
CA GLN A 1110 0.64 24.58 9.43
C GLN A 1110 1.82 25.26 10.13
N PHE A 1111 1.69 25.39 11.45
CA PHE A 1111 2.74 25.92 12.32
C PHE A 1111 3.24 24.81 13.24
N ALA A 1112 4.53 24.85 13.57
CA ALA A 1112 5.10 23.95 14.55
C ALA A 1112 6.06 24.68 15.49
N LEU A 1113 6.14 24.17 16.71
CA LEU A 1113 7.15 24.53 17.69
C LEU A 1113 7.85 23.25 18.16
N LYS A 1114 9.17 23.19 18.02
CA LYS A 1114 10.01 22.11 18.55
C LYS A 1114 10.95 22.64 19.63
N LEU A 1115 11.17 21.84 20.67
CA LEU A 1115 12.22 22.04 21.67
C LEU A 1115 13.19 20.87 21.57
N LEU A 1116 14.39 21.14 21.06
CA LEU A 1116 15.48 20.17 20.86
C LEU A 1116 16.48 20.32 22.02
N PHE A 1117 16.97 19.23 22.62
CA PHE A 1117 17.90 19.29 23.76
C PHE A 1117 18.92 18.16 23.81
#